data_AF-A0AAE4AP76-F1
#
_entry.id   AF-A0AAE4AP76-F1
#
_cell.length_a   1.000
_cell.length_b   1.000
_cell.length_c   1.000
_cell.angle_alpha   90.00
_cell.angle_beta   90.00
_cell.angle_gamma   90.00
#
_symmetry.space_group_name_H-M   'P 1'
#
loop_
_entity.id
_entity.type
_entity.pdbx_description
1 polymer ?
#
loop_
_entity_poly.entity_id
_entity_poly.type
_entity_poly.pdbx_seq_one_letter_code
_entity_poly.pdbx_strand_id
1 'polypeptide(L)'
;MKTAKIVVITAAWYAFAAVAAVAASVETGQYLTGAWGYPSTPEWRELYRQGGLNLVGYNPNLVEWAKEHDMSFIGGVSGKPPQAAARPFEAANGMLFNSVGLFTHVNFNAPTVEEWWNSYVPKRAAAMPGAERIRFWKIHNEFGYHSGDIFDYSEGSVSKYRQWLASRYADIADLNRKWQSSYADFASIDAPRDDLAKQLPNWLEWRRFTAWNFARYFRESGDLIRGVVPGAAVSDNFYITTGLDGWDLYELSRQTEYLALDLYAIGRWHNLLPSLDRGRCAAAAWNKPFVMMEYHAGPNHWITKVHKRDLYIEANVALARECRALMWYMWKPGTQGREEGIHGMLDMAGKPTERYTAVAKISAFTERLAPVLARTRSAASVAIVLSNDSQYFAHATGGSVWNELNAPANVARLLDGAGVSFAFINLDQLQGNAIGDYQAVILPGLPIVSDCGYQLLQDYAAAGGTVIRHPGSALRNEFGHITRDEPFAATTTNASKGAIWEIRQWQEQGKSGYSHREGIGKGQLLFCALDCSKLGGVVTNAEKLAAASATYGAILRDHADIAPALRLSVKGLQPGQMDARLLQDGKLNVLAITNLAEEDGDAPVTVTIAQGGQAGQTQPALYLRPESADVQRLEGQATADGLTFTLPAPKPAGMLLFGEWQPVVGISMPDVLHPGDVAEATVTIDNLAAVPVSGQVRLQLPAGWALGQLVNNDFSDLAPGVRAELRFRITVPEDAATDFFAIDYPVVAQVRFTAGMDGVLSAKSLPLVKPMLDVRMVYQDRILNPWQEFTPPILRWGWNNEVVTPPPAPVAVRGDAAVTLQLSAAPQLAGQELVLSVSDEQGRRGTIRPADGYDAVLKAGESELPVIITLPGSGDYTLQARAGTTDVVTNVVFPAAVGSESVTATLAAATPQAPAGFTPRALLGVGSRGASPGTAVTVPLALPEGLAEQDFALFAADGRSLRHALGADAISFNADVADDGVAVYTLATPAAGGALPAPAPRLTTELDQDGRATFQGDSYRIIFNTVFGWIESMALRNEQGEFMPFMPERSGPVLLTDDGFEVGPEHAEQVTLLSYQASATSATLELERTISNEGTGISVREVWTFNPNHLKADVFFTNRGNQPLRFRKIVYELGCNQDTAPQWQTDMNGQQRRDALPASVTANKGTVVDLLTGKGPGMAVTLRRCAQNKTWAAISNQVNHSPVRTRINLTNAVSIDPKDFILAEFDLWPHSSPAAVPATPIFTSGCRILE
;
A
#
# COMPACT_ATOMS: atom_id res chain seq x y z
N MET A 1 -66.10 -2.71 26.69
CA MET A 1 -66.00 -2.65 25.21
C MET A 1 -64.56 -2.27 24.85
N LYS A 2 -63.98 -3.00 23.88
CA LYS A 2 -62.70 -2.82 23.18
C LYS A 2 -61.71 -1.76 23.73
N THR A 3 -60.81 -2.30 24.54
CA THR A 3 -59.41 -1.96 24.86
C THR A 3 -58.66 -0.97 23.97
N ALA A 4 -58.39 0.21 24.54
CA ALA A 4 -57.06 0.84 24.53
C ALA A 4 -56.51 0.74 25.96
N LYS A 5 -55.27 0.25 26.13
CA LYS A 5 -54.58 0.25 27.44
C LYS A 5 -53.11 0.64 27.25
N ILE A 6 -52.80 1.77 27.86
CA ILE A 6 -51.48 2.20 28.32
C ILE A 6 -50.88 1.08 29.19
N VAL A 7 -49.61 0.73 28.95
CA VAL A 7 -48.81 -0.10 29.85
C VAL A 7 -47.44 0.57 30.03
N VAL A 8 -47.23 1.06 31.25
CA VAL A 8 -45.93 1.43 31.84
C VAL A 8 -45.23 0.14 32.26
N ILE A 9 -43.95 -0.05 31.91
CA ILE A 9 -43.07 -1.02 32.58
C ILE A 9 -41.74 -0.34 32.88
N THR A 10 -41.60 0.10 34.12
CA THR A 10 -40.33 0.34 34.80
C THR A 10 -39.64 -0.99 35.14
N ALA A 11 -38.34 -1.05 34.87
CA ALA A 11 -37.27 -1.82 35.54
C ALA A 11 -37.60 -3.21 36.10
N ALA A 12 -37.06 -4.26 35.45
CA ALA A 12 -36.55 -5.45 36.14
C ALA A 12 -35.74 -6.35 35.18
N TRP A 13 -34.46 -6.07 34.91
CA TRP A 13 -33.46 -7.10 34.56
C TRP A 13 -32.06 -6.63 35.02
N TYR A 14 -31.82 -6.71 36.33
CA TYR A 14 -30.48 -6.92 36.90
C TYR A 14 -30.62 -8.14 37.81
N ALA A 15 -30.06 -9.28 37.38
CA ALA A 15 -29.32 -10.23 38.21
C ALA A 15 -29.27 -11.64 37.56
N PHE A 16 -28.04 -12.16 37.54
CA PHE A 16 -27.58 -13.53 37.23
C PHE A 16 -27.62 -13.96 35.74
N ALA A 17 -26.51 -14.43 35.15
CA ALA A 17 -25.59 -15.39 35.73
C ALA A 17 -24.13 -14.89 35.87
N ALA A 18 -23.71 -14.74 37.13
CA ALA A 18 -22.42 -15.31 37.53
C ALA A 18 -22.56 -16.83 37.42
N VAL A 19 -21.91 -17.44 36.44
CA VAL A 19 -21.68 -18.88 36.47
C VAL A 19 -20.55 -19.11 37.46
N ALA A 20 -20.85 -19.94 38.46
CA ALA A 20 -19.92 -20.38 39.47
C ALA A 20 -18.61 -20.88 38.84
N ALA A 21 -17.50 -20.51 39.50
CA ALA A 21 -16.19 -21.09 39.29
C ALA A 21 -16.26 -22.62 39.36
N VAL A 22 -16.29 -23.25 38.18
CA VAL A 22 -15.79 -24.60 38.00
C VAL A 22 -14.30 -24.42 37.76
N ALA A 23 -13.45 -25.18 38.44
CA ALA A 23 -12.02 -25.23 38.15
C ALA A 23 -11.84 -25.61 36.67
N ALA A 24 -11.65 -24.62 35.80
CA ALA A 24 -11.59 -24.82 34.36
C ALA A 24 -10.17 -25.26 34.02
N SER A 25 -10.08 -26.49 33.51
CA SER A 25 -9.02 -26.96 32.61
C SER A 25 -8.56 -25.84 31.67
N VAL A 26 -7.25 -25.75 31.39
CA VAL A 26 -6.60 -24.82 30.43
C VAL A 26 -7.59 -24.12 29.51
N GLU A 27 -7.79 -22.81 29.69
CA GLU A 27 -8.74 -22.01 28.91
C GLU A 27 -8.46 -22.17 27.40
N THR A 28 -9.29 -22.96 26.71
CA THR A 28 -9.04 -23.44 25.34
C THR A 28 -9.46 -22.45 24.24
N GLY A 29 -9.43 -21.15 24.50
CA GLY A 29 -9.81 -20.16 23.49
C GLY A 29 -8.76 -20.03 22.40
N GLN A 30 -9.08 -20.36 21.15
CA GLN A 30 -8.23 -20.03 20.01
C GLN A 30 -8.40 -18.55 19.63
N TYR A 31 -7.29 -17.87 19.33
CA TYR A 31 -7.35 -16.55 18.70
C TYR A 31 -7.50 -16.75 17.19
N LEU A 32 -8.38 -15.97 16.57
CA LEU A 32 -8.68 -16.14 15.14
C LEU A 32 -7.73 -15.31 14.28
N THR A 33 -6.95 -15.98 13.43
CA THR A 33 -6.06 -15.36 12.45
C THR A 33 -6.29 -15.97 11.07
N GLY A 34 -6.25 -15.13 10.04
CA GLY A 34 -6.61 -15.56 8.71
C GLY A 34 -6.09 -14.67 7.62
N ALA A 35 -6.27 -15.13 6.38
CA ALA A 35 -6.01 -14.35 5.18
C ALA A 35 -7.20 -14.44 4.21
N TRP A 36 -7.56 -13.31 3.59
CA TRP A 36 -8.62 -13.25 2.59
C TRP A 36 -8.29 -14.08 1.35
N GLY A 37 -9.33 -14.64 0.73
CA GLY A 37 -9.19 -15.70 -0.26
C GLY A 37 -9.27 -17.08 0.40
N TYR A 38 -9.02 -18.13 -0.38
CA TYR A 38 -9.07 -19.50 0.13
C TYR A 38 -7.97 -20.37 -0.47
N PRO A 39 -7.36 -21.28 0.33
CA PRO A 39 -6.37 -22.23 -0.15
C PRO A 39 -7.06 -23.32 -1.00
N SER A 40 -7.07 -23.13 -2.31
CA SER A 40 -7.82 -23.97 -3.25
C SER A 40 -7.22 -25.37 -3.48
N THR A 41 -5.91 -25.53 -3.33
CA THR A 41 -5.20 -26.80 -3.56
C THR A 41 -4.83 -27.50 -2.24
N PRO A 42 -4.61 -28.83 -2.22
CA PRO A 42 -4.13 -29.54 -1.03
C PRO A 42 -2.85 -28.95 -0.44
N GLU A 43 -1.90 -28.55 -1.30
CA GLU A 43 -0.62 -27.98 -0.91
C GLU A 43 -0.81 -26.63 -0.22
N TRP A 44 -1.68 -25.76 -0.77
CA TRP A 44 -2.01 -24.49 -0.12
C TRP A 44 -2.77 -24.67 1.19
N ARG A 45 -3.61 -25.71 1.31
CA ARG A 45 -4.30 -26.00 2.56
C ARG A 45 -3.33 -26.41 3.65
N GLU A 46 -2.37 -27.27 3.30
CA GLU A 46 -1.32 -27.68 4.22
C GLU A 46 -0.43 -26.49 4.59
N LEU A 47 -0.03 -25.68 3.61
CA LEU A 47 0.70 -24.44 3.86
C LEU A 47 -0.06 -23.55 4.85
N TYR A 48 -1.33 -23.22 4.57
CA TYR A 48 -2.19 -22.39 5.42
C TYR A 48 -2.23 -22.90 6.88
N ARG A 49 -2.34 -24.22 7.05
CA ARG A 49 -2.34 -24.91 8.35
C ARG A 49 -0.98 -24.82 9.05
N GLN A 50 0.12 -25.00 8.32
CA GLN A 50 1.48 -24.82 8.86
C GLN A 50 1.71 -23.39 9.35
N GLY A 51 1.05 -22.42 8.70
CA GLY A 51 0.94 -21.01 9.09
C GLY A 51 0.29 -20.78 10.45
N GLY A 52 -0.41 -21.78 10.99
CA GLY A 52 -1.22 -21.64 12.19
C GLY A 52 -2.43 -20.74 11.98
N LEU A 53 -2.85 -20.51 10.74
CA LEU A 53 -4.05 -19.72 10.42
C LEU A 53 -5.28 -20.61 10.60
N ASN A 54 -6.30 -20.11 11.28
CA ASN A 54 -7.52 -20.86 11.65
C ASN A 54 -8.83 -20.16 11.22
N LEU A 55 -8.75 -19.02 10.55
CA LEU A 55 -9.87 -18.26 9.99
C LEU A 55 -9.72 -18.13 8.47
N VAL A 56 -10.70 -18.58 7.69
CA VAL A 56 -10.59 -18.60 6.21
C VAL A 56 -11.85 -18.10 5.52
N GLY A 57 -11.73 -17.56 4.31
CA GLY A 57 -12.88 -17.21 3.49
C GLY A 57 -13.74 -18.44 3.17
N TYR A 58 -15.06 -18.31 3.31
CA TYR A 58 -16.01 -19.40 3.09
C TYR A 58 -15.94 -19.92 1.65
N ASN A 59 -15.78 -21.24 1.53
CA ASN A 59 -15.90 -21.96 0.28
C ASN A 59 -16.54 -23.32 0.57
N PRO A 60 -17.63 -23.71 -0.12
CA PRO A 60 -18.32 -24.99 0.15
C PRO A 60 -17.40 -26.21 -0.04
N ASN A 61 -16.38 -26.11 -0.89
CA ASN A 61 -15.42 -27.21 -1.12
C ASN A 61 -14.42 -27.39 0.03
N LEU A 62 -14.38 -26.48 1.01
CA LEU A 62 -13.48 -26.53 2.15
C LEU A 62 -14.14 -27.01 3.44
N VAL A 63 -15.45 -27.32 3.42
CA VAL A 63 -16.22 -27.63 4.64
C VAL A 63 -15.67 -28.86 5.39
N GLU A 64 -15.39 -29.95 4.68
CA GLU A 64 -14.86 -31.17 5.32
C GLU A 64 -13.43 -30.97 5.84
N TRP A 65 -12.58 -30.29 5.07
CA TRP A 65 -11.23 -29.93 5.51
C TRP A 65 -11.26 -29.03 6.76
N ALA A 66 -12.15 -28.03 6.77
CA ALA A 66 -12.35 -27.13 7.90
C ALA A 66 -12.86 -27.88 9.13
N LYS A 67 -13.70 -28.92 8.98
CA LYS A 67 -14.12 -29.77 10.08
C LYS A 67 -12.97 -30.60 10.65
N GLU A 68 -12.16 -31.21 9.78
CA GLU A 68 -11.02 -32.04 10.16
C GLU A 68 -9.95 -31.27 10.92
N HIS A 69 -9.77 -29.98 10.59
CA HIS A 69 -8.69 -29.14 11.12
C HIS A 69 -9.18 -28.02 12.05
N ASP A 70 -10.45 -28.08 12.47
CA ASP A 70 -11.12 -27.09 13.33
C ASP A 70 -11.01 -25.62 12.86
N MET A 71 -11.14 -25.41 11.55
CA MET A 71 -11.12 -24.08 10.94
C MET A 71 -12.47 -23.37 11.09
N SER A 72 -12.40 -22.05 11.26
CA SER A 72 -13.53 -21.13 11.26
C SER A 72 -13.65 -20.39 9.92
N PHE A 73 -14.87 -20.04 9.53
CA PHE A 73 -15.13 -19.29 8.29
C PHE A 73 -15.48 -17.82 8.55
N ILE A 74 -15.09 -16.97 7.59
CA ILE A 74 -15.80 -15.73 7.28
C ILE A 74 -16.65 -15.99 6.05
N GLY A 75 -17.95 -15.76 6.15
CA GLY A 75 -18.90 -16.06 5.09
C GLY A 75 -19.97 -15.00 4.96
N GLY A 76 -20.73 -15.03 3.88
CA GLY A 76 -21.71 -14.00 3.58
C GLY A 76 -22.80 -14.48 2.65
N VAL A 77 -23.88 -13.72 2.62
CA VAL A 77 -25.07 -13.95 1.78
C VAL A 77 -25.20 -12.89 0.68
N SER A 78 -24.16 -12.08 0.45
CA SER A 78 -24.21 -11.02 -0.57
C SER A 78 -24.64 -11.57 -1.93
N GLY A 79 -25.51 -10.82 -2.60
CA GLY A 79 -26.04 -11.18 -3.91
C GLY A 79 -26.59 -9.95 -4.63
N LYS A 80 -26.64 -10.02 -5.97
CA LYS A 80 -27.22 -8.95 -6.79
C LYS A 80 -28.73 -9.17 -6.96
N PRO A 81 -29.58 -8.15 -6.76
CA PRO A 81 -31.00 -8.28 -7.01
C PRO A 81 -31.25 -8.60 -8.50
N PRO A 82 -32.25 -9.43 -8.82
CA PRO A 82 -32.66 -9.63 -10.20
C PRO A 82 -33.18 -8.32 -10.79
N GLN A 83 -33.06 -8.16 -12.11
CA GLN A 83 -33.45 -6.92 -12.81
C GLN A 83 -34.88 -6.46 -12.49
N ALA A 84 -35.82 -7.41 -12.31
CA ALA A 84 -37.21 -7.09 -11.94
C ALA A 84 -37.33 -6.42 -10.56
N ALA A 85 -36.45 -6.77 -9.62
CA ALA A 85 -36.44 -6.24 -8.26
C ALA A 85 -35.55 -4.99 -8.13
N ALA A 86 -34.45 -4.93 -8.87
CA ALA A 86 -33.46 -3.86 -8.80
C ALA A 86 -34.09 -2.48 -9.08
N ARG A 87 -33.71 -1.48 -8.28
CA ARG A 87 -34.09 -0.07 -8.47
C ARG A 87 -32.84 0.80 -8.27
N PRO A 88 -32.71 1.90 -9.02
CA PRO A 88 -31.60 2.82 -8.84
C PRO A 88 -31.73 3.57 -7.51
N PHE A 89 -30.62 4.10 -7.05
CA PHE A 89 -30.55 5.16 -6.06
C PHE A 89 -30.83 6.50 -6.73
N GLU A 90 -31.23 7.50 -5.96
CA GLU A 90 -31.49 8.86 -6.48
C GLU A 90 -30.68 9.89 -5.71
N ALA A 91 -29.83 10.70 -6.35
CA ALA A 91 -29.11 11.77 -5.68
C ALA A 91 -29.99 12.98 -5.34
N ALA A 92 -29.46 13.92 -4.55
CA ALA A 92 -30.19 15.12 -4.11
C ALA A 92 -30.78 15.92 -5.28
N ASN A 93 -30.06 16.01 -6.41
CA ASN A 93 -30.49 16.69 -7.63
C ASN A 93 -31.45 15.86 -8.52
N GLY A 94 -31.90 14.69 -8.06
CA GLY A 94 -32.81 13.79 -8.79
C GLY A 94 -32.13 12.85 -9.79
N MET A 95 -30.80 12.90 -9.94
CA MET A 95 -30.09 11.97 -10.83
C MET A 95 -30.12 10.54 -10.30
N LEU A 96 -30.37 9.56 -11.18
CA LEU A 96 -30.44 8.15 -10.81
C LEU A 96 -29.11 7.42 -11.03
N PHE A 97 -28.71 6.61 -10.05
CA PHE A 97 -27.47 5.83 -10.07
C PHE A 97 -27.73 4.36 -9.75
N ASN A 98 -27.07 3.44 -10.43
CA ASN A 98 -27.12 2.01 -10.10
C ASN A 98 -26.15 1.62 -8.98
N SER A 99 -25.25 2.52 -8.59
CA SER A 99 -24.28 2.33 -7.51
C SER A 99 -23.98 3.67 -6.84
N VAL A 100 -23.86 3.68 -5.51
CA VAL A 100 -23.58 4.88 -4.70
C VAL A 100 -22.19 4.87 -4.06
N GLY A 101 -21.31 4.00 -4.53
CA GLY A 101 -19.93 3.88 -4.08
C GLY A 101 -19.22 2.80 -4.88
N LEU A 102 -17.94 2.55 -4.57
CA LEU A 102 -17.16 1.54 -5.30
C LEU A 102 -17.79 0.14 -5.17
N PHE A 103 -18.32 -0.17 -3.98
CA PHE A 103 -18.91 -1.46 -3.68
C PHE A 103 -20.43 -1.40 -3.53
N THR A 104 -21.07 -0.24 -3.52
CA THR A 104 -22.47 -0.09 -3.06
C THR A 104 -23.50 -0.14 -4.18
N HIS A 105 -23.92 -1.34 -4.58
CA HIS A 105 -24.70 -1.57 -5.80
C HIS A 105 -26.12 -2.12 -5.58
N VAL A 106 -26.59 -2.15 -4.33
CA VAL A 106 -27.93 -2.66 -3.98
C VAL A 106 -28.69 -1.60 -3.20
N ASN A 107 -29.75 -1.04 -3.80
CA ASN A 107 -30.62 -0.08 -3.13
C ASN A 107 -31.62 -0.80 -2.20
N PHE A 108 -31.24 -1.00 -0.94
CA PHE A 108 -32.08 -1.64 0.08
C PHE A 108 -33.29 -0.80 0.51
N ASN A 109 -33.39 0.46 0.08
CA ASN A 109 -34.54 1.31 0.40
C ASN A 109 -35.69 1.13 -0.59
N ALA A 110 -35.44 0.47 -1.73
CA ALA A 110 -36.46 0.14 -2.68
C ALA A 110 -37.32 -1.04 -2.18
N PRO A 111 -38.66 -0.92 -2.10
CA PRO A 111 -39.54 -1.98 -1.59
C PRO A 111 -39.36 -3.32 -2.31
N THR A 112 -39.17 -3.30 -3.64
CA THR A 112 -38.96 -4.51 -4.43
C THR A 112 -37.64 -5.21 -4.15
N VAL A 113 -36.59 -4.46 -3.76
CA VAL A 113 -35.30 -5.03 -3.35
C VAL A 113 -35.41 -5.60 -1.95
N GLU A 114 -36.09 -4.92 -1.03
CA GLU A 114 -36.35 -5.38 0.35
C GLU A 114 -37.15 -6.69 0.36
N GLU A 115 -38.24 -6.78 -0.43
CA GLU A 115 -39.02 -8.01 -0.60
C GLU A 115 -38.17 -9.17 -1.13
N TRP A 116 -37.34 -8.92 -2.15
CA TRP A 116 -36.44 -9.93 -2.70
C TRP A 116 -35.41 -10.38 -1.65
N TRP A 117 -34.78 -9.44 -0.94
CA TRP A 117 -33.76 -9.70 0.08
C TRP A 117 -34.30 -10.57 1.22
N ASN A 118 -35.50 -10.24 1.71
CA ASN A 118 -36.19 -10.98 2.77
C ASN A 118 -36.47 -12.44 2.40
N SER A 119 -36.69 -12.75 1.12
CA SER A 119 -36.81 -14.12 0.63
C SER A 119 -35.45 -14.77 0.32
N TYR A 120 -34.50 -14.00 -0.21
CA TYR A 120 -33.22 -14.51 -0.70
C TYR A 120 -32.28 -14.92 0.44
N VAL A 121 -32.09 -14.06 1.45
CA VAL A 121 -31.09 -14.26 2.51
C VAL A 121 -31.31 -15.55 3.32
N PRO A 122 -32.51 -15.85 3.87
CA PRO A 122 -32.71 -17.09 4.61
C PRO A 122 -32.49 -18.33 3.75
N LYS A 123 -32.94 -18.30 2.48
CA LYS A 123 -32.74 -19.41 1.53
C LYS A 123 -31.27 -19.64 1.23
N ARG A 124 -30.50 -18.56 1.05
CA ARG A 124 -29.06 -18.62 0.80
C ARG A 124 -28.31 -19.17 2.00
N ALA A 125 -28.57 -18.63 3.20
CA ALA A 125 -27.93 -19.07 4.43
C ALA A 125 -28.24 -20.55 4.75
N ALA A 126 -29.49 -20.98 4.61
CA ALA A 126 -29.87 -22.38 4.84
C ALA A 126 -29.25 -23.37 3.83
N ALA A 127 -28.88 -22.89 2.63
CA ALA A 127 -28.25 -23.70 1.59
C ALA A 127 -26.72 -23.78 1.70
N MET A 128 -26.09 -23.08 2.67
CA MET A 128 -24.64 -23.07 2.86
C MET A 128 -24.20 -24.26 3.75
N PRO A 129 -23.52 -25.29 3.21
CA PRO A 129 -22.97 -26.35 4.06
C PRO A 129 -21.91 -25.80 5.03
N GLY A 130 -21.92 -26.28 6.27
CA GLY A 130 -20.97 -25.82 7.29
C GLY A 130 -21.22 -24.38 7.79
N ALA A 131 -22.42 -23.84 7.56
CA ALA A 131 -22.80 -22.48 8.01
C ALA A 131 -22.61 -22.27 9.52
N GLU A 132 -22.69 -23.33 10.33
CA GLU A 132 -22.43 -23.30 11.78
C GLU A 132 -20.98 -22.98 12.14
N ARG A 133 -20.03 -23.10 11.19
CA ARG A 133 -18.62 -22.74 11.36
C ARG A 133 -18.30 -21.30 10.94
N ILE A 134 -19.27 -20.56 10.41
CA ILE A 134 -19.09 -19.14 10.08
C ILE A 134 -19.13 -18.33 11.38
N ARG A 135 -17.98 -17.75 11.74
CA ARG A 135 -17.83 -16.89 12.92
C ARG A 135 -18.19 -15.45 12.66
N PHE A 136 -17.93 -14.99 11.43
CA PHE A 136 -18.22 -13.63 11.00
C PHE A 136 -19.06 -13.70 9.72
N TRP A 137 -20.36 -13.39 9.85
CA TRP A 137 -21.26 -13.24 8.70
C TRP A 137 -21.11 -11.82 8.15
N LYS A 138 -20.23 -11.70 7.15
CA LYS A 138 -19.99 -10.48 6.39
C LYS A 138 -21.07 -10.32 5.32
N ILE A 139 -22.00 -9.40 5.52
CA ILE A 139 -23.18 -9.27 4.66
C ILE A 139 -22.84 -8.71 3.28
N HIS A 140 -21.92 -7.76 3.21
CA HIS A 140 -21.54 -7.11 1.97
C HIS A 140 -20.00 -6.97 1.91
N ASN A 141 -19.49 -5.78 1.67
CA ASN A 141 -18.10 -5.41 1.50
C ASN A 141 -18.06 -3.88 1.43
N GLU A 142 -17.50 -3.23 2.45
CA GLU A 142 -17.28 -1.79 2.51
C GLU A 142 -18.45 -0.97 1.96
N PHE A 143 -19.68 -1.29 2.40
CA PHE A 143 -20.88 -0.60 1.93
C PHE A 143 -20.75 0.90 2.28
N GLY A 144 -21.01 1.81 1.34
CA GLY A 144 -20.79 3.27 1.49
C GLY A 144 -19.39 3.78 1.13
N TYR A 145 -18.42 2.92 0.79
CA TYR A 145 -17.04 3.34 0.51
C TYR A 145 -16.91 4.29 -0.69
N HIS A 146 -16.17 5.39 -0.46
CA HIS A 146 -15.97 6.52 -1.38
C HIS A 146 -17.26 7.16 -1.91
N SER A 147 -18.36 7.03 -1.17
CA SER A 147 -19.61 7.68 -1.53
C SER A 147 -19.53 9.20 -1.28
N GLY A 148 -18.79 9.64 -0.25
CA GLY A 148 -18.60 11.05 0.12
C GLY A 148 -19.85 11.70 0.71
N ASP A 149 -21.05 11.23 0.32
CA ASP A 149 -22.32 11.91 0.53
C ASP A 149 -23.51 10.93 0.60
N ILE A 150 -23.46 9.71 1.21
CA ILE A 150 -24.53 8.66 1.06
C ILE A 150 -25.90 9.25 0.70
N PHE A 151 -26.30 8.99 -0.55
CA PHE A 151 -27.08 9.91 -1.37
C PHE A 151 -28.32 9.26 -1.94
N ASP A 152 -29.05 8.46 -1.17
CA ASP A 152 -30.32 7.93 -1.64
C ASP A 152 -31.49 8.80 -1.18
N TYR A 153 -31.95 9.65 -2.07
CA TYR A 153 -33.11 10.54 -1.96
C TYR A 153 -34.33 9.96 -2.68
N SER A 154 -34.30 8.68 -3.06
CA SER A 154 -35.42 8.03 -3.74
C SER A 154 -36.68 8.02 -2.87
N GLU A 155 -37.85 7.87 -3.48
CA GLU A 155 -39.13 7.80 -2.76
C GLU A 155 -39.12 6.74 -1.64
N GLY A 156 -38.43 5.61 -1.86
CA GLY A 156 -38.24 4.57 -0.83
C GLY A 156 -37.51 5.08 0.40
N SER A 157 -36.43 5.82 0.21
CA SER A 157 -35.67 6.46 1.30
C SER A 157 -36.44 7.59 1.98
N VAL A 158 -37.10 8.45 1.23
CA VAL A 158 -37.92 9.55 1.79
C VAL A 158 -39.11 8.98 2.59
N SER A 159 -39.75 7.92 2.11
CA SER A 159 -40.82 7.23 2.83
C SER A 159 -40.33 6.64 4.16
N LYS A 160 -39.18 5.94 4.15
CA LYS A 160 -38.56 5.41 5.37
C LYS A 160 -38.12 6.54 6.32
N TYR A 161 -37.64 7.66 5.81
CA TYR A 161 -37.29 8.83 6.61
C TYR A 161 -38.49 9.43 7.32
N ARG A 162 -39.62 9.61 6.62
CA ARG A 162 -40.88 10.08 7.23
C ARG A 162 -41.37 9.13 8.33
N GLN A 163 -41.26 7.82 8.13
CA GLN A 163 -41.59 6.83 9.15
C GLN A 163 -40.64 6.92 10.35
N TRP A 164 -39.35 7.10 10.10
CA TRP A 164 -38.36 7.29 11.16
C TRP A 164 -38.64 8.55 11.98
N LEU A 165 -38.95 9.69 11.34
CA LEU A 165 -39.38 10.91 12.01
C LEU A 165 -40.64 10.69 12.86
N ALA A 166 -41.66 10.03 12.30
CA ALA A 166 -42.89 9.72 13.04
C ALA A 166 -42.65 8.80 14.26
N SER A 167 -41.59 7.99 14.25
CA SER A 167 -41.18 7.17 15.41
C SER A 167 -40.34 7.94 16.43
N ARG A 168 -39.65 9.00 16.00
CA ARG A 168 -38.72 9.80 16.81
C ARG A 168 -39.40 10.95 17.55
N TYR A 169 -40.48 11.48 16.99
CA TYR A 169 -41.25 12.60 17.54
C TYR A 169 -42.61 12.14 18.03
N ALA A 170 -43.13 12.78 19.09
CA ALA A 170 -44.44 12.41 19.62
C ALA A 170 -45.57 12.67 18.61
N ASP A 171 -45.50 13.80 17.92
CA ASP A 171 -46.38 14.22 16.82
C ASP A 171 -45.70 15.31 15.98
N ILE A 172 -46.39 15.82 14.95
CA ILE A 172 -45.85 16.89 14.10
C ILE A 172 -45.66 18.22 14.86
N ALA A 173 -46.45 18.47 15.91
CA ALA A 173 -46.32 19.69 16.71
C ALA A 173 -45.03 19.68 17.54
N ASP A 174 -44.64 18.52 18.09
CA ASP A 174 -43.35 18.35 18.76
C ASP A 174 -42.18 18.59 17.79
N LEU A 175 -42.24 18.02 16.58
CA LEU A 175 -41.23 18.27 15.54
C LEU A 175 -41.15 19.75 15.18
N ASN A 176 -42.28 20.38 14.84
CA ASN A 176 -42.32 21.80 14.46
C ASN A 176 -41.76 22.71 15.56
N ARG A 177 -42.06 22.41 16.82
CA ARG A 177 -41.47 23.14 17.96
C ARG A 177 -39.96 22.98 18.03
N LYS A 178 -39.44 21.75 17.90
CA LYS A 178 -38.00 21.45 17.99
C LYS A 178 -37.21 21.96 16.81
N TRP A 179 -37.77 21.90 15.60
CA TRP A 179 -37.16 22.37 14.36
C TRP A 179 -37.42 23.85 14.06
N GLN A 180 -38.28 24.52 14.84
CA GLN A 180 -38.77 25.87 14.57
C GLN A 180 -39.40 25.99 13.16
N SER A 181 -40.23 25.01 12.80
CA SER A 181 -40.87 24.88 11.49
C SER A 181 -42.40 24.86 11.58
N SER A 182 -43.10 24.63 10.46
CA SER A 182 -44.57 24.69 10.37
C SER A 182 -45.15 23.66 9.39
N TYR A 183 -44.60 22.44 9.36
CA TYR A 183 -45.12 21.34 8.54
C TYR A 183 -46.54 20.94 8.98
N ALA A 184 -47.40 20.63 8.01
CA ALA A 184 -48.79 20.25 8.29
C ALA A 184 -48.88 18.83 8.89
N ASP A 185 -48.05 17.92 8.38
CA ASP A 185 -47.93 16.53 8.81
C ASP A 185 -46.55 15.97 8.39
N PHE A 186 -46.20 14.74 8.82
CA PHE A 186 -44.94 14.11 8.41
C PHE A 186 -44.87 13.82 6.91
N ALA A 187 -46.00 13.64 6.21
CA ALA A 187 -46.02 13.39 4.77
C ALA A 187 -45.59 14.62 3.97
N SER A 188 -45.76 15.82 4.53
CA SER A 188 -45.30 17.09 3.94
C SER A 188 -43.79 17.33 4.05
N ILE A 189 -43.05 16.53 4.82
CA ILE A 189 -41.59 16.67 4.97
C ILE A 189 -40.90 15.98 3.79
N ASP A 190 -39.97 16.68 3.13
CA ASP A 190 -39.09 16.09 2.12
C ASP A 190 -37.65 16.00 2.66
N ALA A 191 -36.82 15.18 2.01
CA ALA A 191 -35.40 15.11 2.31
C ALA A 191 -34.70 16.43 1.91
N PRO A 192 -33.72 16.92 2.69
CA PRO A 192 -33.04 18.18 2.44
C PRO A 192 -32.06 18.04 1.27
N ARG A 193 -32.44 18.56 0.10
CA ARG A 193 -31.69 18.43 -1.16
C ARG A 193 -30.76 19.62 -1.46
N ASP A 194 -31.13 20.80 -1.00
CA ASP A 194 -30.41 22.05 -1.20
C ASP A 194 -30.50 22.95 0.04
N ASP A 195 -29.71 24.02 0.04
CA ASP A 195 -29.69 25.05 1.09
C ASP A 195 -29.64 24.45 2.52
N LEU A 196 -28.74 23.47 2.70
CA LEU A 196 -28.64 22.63 3.90
C LEU A 196 -28.52 23.46 5.19
N ALA A 197 -27.82 24.60 5.13
CA ALA A 197 -27.70 25.53 6.25
C ALA A 197 -29.04 26.15 6.68
N LYS A 198 -29.95 26.46 5.74
CA LYS A 198 -31.30 26.97 6.08
C LYS A 198 -32.24 25.87 6.53
N GLN A 199 -31.98 24.63 6.14
CA GLN A 199 -32.75 23.44 6.53
C GLN A 199 -32.02 22.61 7.59
N LEU A 200 -31.19 23.24 8.43
CA LEU A 200 -30.23 22.55 9.28
C LEU A 200 -30.82 21.46 10.18
N PRO A 201 -31.97 21.66 10.88
CA PRO A 201 -32.60 20.57 11.64
C PRO A 201 -32.96 19.36 10.78
N ASN A 202 -33.53 19.59 9.58
CA ASN A 202 -33.87 18.53 8.64
C ASN A 202 -32.62 17.82 8.11
N TRP A 203 -31.55 18.57 7.79
CA TRP A 203 -30.27 18.00 7.36
C TRP A 203 -29.63 17.10 8.41
N LEU A 204 -29.53 17.56 9.66
CA LEU A 204 -28.95 16.77 10.74
C LEU A 204 -29.74 15.47 10.95
N GLU A 205 -31.07 15.54 10.94
CA GLU A 205 -31.94 14.38 11.10
C GLU A 205 -31.89 13.43 9.91
N TRP A 206 -31.79 13.94 8.68
CA TRP A 206 -31.55 13.13 7.49
C TRP A 206 -30.24 12.34 7.58
N ARG A 207 -29.17 12.97 8.08
CA ARG A 207 -27.87 12.29 8.26
C ARG A 207 -27.91 11.22 9.35
N ARG A 208 -28.57 11.48 10.48
CA ARG A 208 -28.79 10.46 11.53
C ARG A 208 -29.66 9.31 11.03
N PHE A 209 -30.73 9.60 10.31
CA PHE A 209 -31.55 8.59 9.63
C PHE A 209 -30.70 7.75 8.68
N THR A 210 -29.84 8.38 7.88
CA THR A 210 -28.98 7.69 6.92
C THR A 210 -28.04 6.70 7.61
N ALA A 211 -27.35 7.11 8.68
CA ALA A 211 -26.48 6.22 9.46
C ALA A 211 -27.27 5.10 10.17
N TRP A 212 -28.42 5.42 10.78
CA TRP A 212 -29.31 4.44 11.41
C TRP A 212 -29.84 3.42 10.41
N ASN A 213 -30.28 3.88 9.23
CA ASN A 213 -30.87 3.05 8.19
C ASN A 213 -29.81 2.17 7.50
N PHE A 214 -28.59 2.69 7.36
CA PHE A 214 -27.42 1.93 6.93
C PHE A 214 -27.12 0.79 7.91
N ALA A 215 -27.04 1.07 9.21
CA ALA A 215 -26.79 0.04 10.23
C ALA A 215 -27.97 -0.97 10.35
N ARG A 216 -29.21 -0.49 10.16
CA ARG A 216 -30.42 -1.32 10.14
C ARG A 216 -30.35 -2.45 9.12
N TYR A 217 -29.80 -2.20 7.94
CA TYR A 217 -29.68 -3.21 6.89
C TYR A 217 -28.91 -4.46 7.36
N PHE A 218 -27.81 -4.26 8.09
CA PHE A 218 -27.01 -5.36 8.63
C PHE A 218 -27.75 -6.10 9.73
N ARG A 219 -28.41 -5.37 10.63
CA ARG A 219 -29.25 -5.93 11.70
C ARG A 219 -30.35 -6.84 11.14
N GLU A 220 -31.12 -6.34 10.18
CA GLU A 220 -32.23 -7.08 9.60
C GLU A 220 -31.76 -8.27 8.77
N SER A 221 -30.65 -8.12 8.04
CA SER A 221 -29.99 -9.25 7.38
C SER A 221 -29.56 -10.31 8.41
N GLY A 222 -29.08 -9.88 9.57
CA GLY A 222 -28.73 -10.78 10.67
C GLY A 222 -29.92 -11.47 11.30
N ASP A 223 -31.05 -10.78 11.49
CA ASP A 223 -32.31 -11.37 11.94
C ASP A 223 -32.79 -12.48 10.97
N LEU A 224 -32.70 -12.23 9.66
CA LEU A 224 -33.04 -13.20 8.61
C LEU A 224 -32.13 -14.44 8.66
N ILE A 225 -30.81 -14.25 8.81
CA ILE A 225 -29.86 -15.36 8.91
C ILE A 225 -30.10 -16.15 10.20
N ARG A 226 -30.29 -15.48 11.35
CA ARG A 226 -30.54 -16.14 12.64
C ARG A 226 -31.81 -16.98 12.67
N GLY A 227 -32.79 -16.68 11.82
CA GLY A 227 -33.97 -17.51 11.62
C GLY A 227 -33.68 -18.91 11.08
N VAL A 228 -32.53 -19.12 10.42
CA VAL A 228 -32.13 -20.42 9.83
C VAL A 228 -30.78 -20.95 10.34
N VAL A 229 -29.89 -20.06 10.81
CA VAL A 229 -28.60 -20.39 11.44
C VAL A 229 -28.57 -19.75 12.83
N PRO A 230 -29.06 -20.43 13.88
CA PRO A 230 -29.09 -19.89 15.24
C PRO A 230 -27.70 -19.44 15.72
N GLY A 231 -27.62 -18.25 16.31
CA GLY A 231 -26.36 -17.72 16.85
C GLY A 231 -25.40 -17.08 15.84
N ALA A 232 -25.81 -16.91 14.57
CA ALA A 232 -25.04 -16.17 13.58
C ALA A 232 -24.73 -14.74 14.05
N ALA A 233 -23.45 -14.38 14.08
CA ALA A 233 -22.97 -13.02 14.35
C ALA A 233 -22.73 -12.30 13.03
N VAL A 234 -23.42 -11.18 12.81
CA VAL A 234 -23.56 -10.53 11.51
C VAL A 234 -23.07 -9.09 11.59
N SER A 235 -22.32 -8.68 10.56
CA SER A 235 -21.87 -7.31 10.34
C SER A 235 -21.33 -7.17 8.92
N ASP A 236 -20.48 -6.19 8.69
CA ASP A 236 -19.65 -6.05 7.50
C ASP A 236 -18.26 -5.54 7.88
N ASN A 237 -17.40 -5.28 6.89
CA ASN A 237 -16.22 -4.46 7.06
C ASN A 237 -16.48 -2.99 6.72
N PHE A 238 -15.94 -2.10 7.54
CA PHE A 238 -16.04 -0.65 7.37
C PHE A 238 -14.66 -0.02 7.38
N TYR A 239 -14.50 1.12 6.72
CA TYR A 239 -13.27 1.90 6.80
C TYR A 239 -13.51 3.13 7.70
N ILE A 240 -12.46 3.76 8.22
CA ILE A 240 -12.63 5.00 9.00
C ILE A 240 -12.46 6.20 8.07
N THR A 241 -13.60 6.72 7.60
CA THR A 241 -13.70 8.01 6.90
C THR A 241 -14.49 9.02 7.74
N THR A 242 -15.53 9.64 7.20
CA THR A 242 -16.34 10.67 7.85
C THR A 242 -17.72 10.12 8.17
N GLY A 243 -18.44 10.71 9.11
CA GLY A 243 -19.84 10.37 9.34
C GLY A 243 -20.74 10.59 8.12
N LEU A 244 -20.29 11.35 7.10
CA LEU A 244 -21.01 11.57 5.84
C LEU A 244 -21.06 10.33 4.94
N ASP A 245 -20.15 9.39 5.14
CA ASP A 245 -20.18 8.09 4.48
C ASP A 245 -21.14 7.10 5.19
N GLY A 246 -21.95 7.59 6.15
CA GLY A 246 -22.92 6.79 6.92
C GLY A 246 -22.30 5.87 7.97
N TRP A 247 -20.97 5.86 8.09
CA TRP A 247 -20.24 5.05 9.05
C TRP A 247 -20.17 5.69 10.43
N ASP A 248 -21.31 5.71 11.11
CA ASP A 248 -21.34 5.93 12.55
C ASP A 248 -20.99 4.62 13.26
N LEU A 249 -19.74 4.50 13.73
CA LEU A 249 -19.25 3.27 14.36
C LEU A 249 -20.04 2.87 15.62
N TYR A 250 -20.56 3.83 16.38
CA TYR A 250 -21.36 3.55 17.58
C TYR A 250 -22.73 3.01 17.19
N GLU A 251 -23.34 3.61 16.17
CA GLU A 251 -24.62 3.16 15.64
C GLU A 251 -24.50 1.79 14.94
N LEU A 252 -23.41 1.54 14.22
CA LEU A 252 -23.08 0.23 13.66
C LEU A 252 -22.96 -0.81 14.77
N SER A 253 -22.14 -0.54 15.79
CA SER A 253 -21.92 -1.46 16.93
C SER A 253 -23.20 -1.73 17.73
N ARG A 254 -24.11 -0.75 17.79
CA ARG A 254 -25.43 -0.90 18.43
C ARG A 254 -26.31 -1.91 17.72
N GLN A 255 -26.24 -1.95 16.40
CA GLN A 255 -27.17 -2.70 15.55
C GLN A 255 -26.60 -4.00 14.99
N THR A 256 -25.29 -4.24 15.08
CA THR A 256 -24.62 -5.45 14.59
C THR A 256 -24.03 -6.30 15.73
N GLU A 257 -23.59 -7.52 15.43
CA GLU A 257 -23.02 -8.42 16.44
C GLU A 257 -21.51 -8.28 16.65
N TYR A 258 -20.82 -7.62 15.73
CA TYR A 258 -19.40 -7.29 15.85
C TYR A 258 -19.08 -6.03 15.03
N LEU A 259 -18.04 -5.30 15.41
CA LEU A 259 -17.52 -4.22 14.57
C LEU A 259 -16.24 -4.71 13.90
N ALA A 260 -16.18 -4.61 12.58
CA ALA A 260 -14.96 -4.90 11.86
C ALA A 260 -14.51 -3.74 10.99
N LEU A 261 -13.19 -3.52 10.96
CA LEU A 261 -12.57 -2.46 10.20
C LEU A 261 -11.56 -2.98 9.19
N ASP A 262 -11.38 -2.18 8.14
CA ASP A 262 -10.28 -2.27 7.18
C ASP A 262 -9.38 -1.05 7.38
N LEU A 263 -8.10 -1.26 7.71
CA LEU A 263 -7.19 -0.14 7.95
C LEU A 263 -5.83 -0.42 7.32
N TYR A 264 -5.45 0.45 6.38
CA TYR A 264 -4.18 0.38 5.67
C TYR A 264 -3.32 1.62 5.97
N ALA A 265 -2.47 1.52 7.00
CA ALA A 265 -1.73 2.65 7.54
C ALA A 265 -0.23 2.43 7.80
N ILE A 266 0.42 1.44 7.17
CA ILE A 266 1.89 1.30 7.19
C ILE A 266 2.57 2.64 6.87
N GLY A 267 3.56 3.02 7.69
CA GLY A 267 4.25 4.31 7.60
C GLY A 267 3.43 5.53 8.09
N ARG A 268 2.16 5.34 8.47
CA ARG A 268 1.24 6.39 8.96
C ARG A 268 0.67 6.02 10.33
N TRP A 269 1.53 5.54 11.23
CA TRP A 269 1.14 5.00 12.54
C TRP A 269 0.31 5.96 13.38
N HIS A 270 0.65 7.25 13.39
CA HIS A 270 -0.11 8.28 14.10
C HIS A 270 -1.57 8.43 13.65
N ASN A 271 -1.95 7.94 12.47
CA ASN A 271 -3.34 7.86 12.00
C ASN A 271 -4.00 6.52 12.34
N LEU A 272 -3.21 5.45 12.40
CA LEU A 272 -3.67 4.11 12.76
C LEU A 272 -4.17 4.05 14.21
N LEU A 273 -3.39 4.55 15.16
CA LEU A 273 -3.67 4.43 16.60
C LEU A 273 -5.07 4.98 17.00
N PRO A 274 -5.43 6.24 16.72
CA PRO A 274 -6.74 6.76 17.09
C PRO A 274 -7.88 6.08 16.32
N SER A 275 -7.62 5.54 15.13
CA SER A 275 -8.61 4.81 14.33
C SER A 275 -8.95 3.47 14.98
N LEU A 276 -7.94 2.72 15.43
CA LEU A 276 -8.14 1.50 16.22
C LEU A 276 -8.85 1.77 17.54
N ASP A 277 -8.52 2.86 18.24
CA ASP A 277 -9.21 3.24 19.47
C ASP A 277 -10.69 3.57 19.24
N ARG A 278 -11.05 4.19 18.11
CA ARG A 278 -12.46 4.43 17.75
C ARG A 278 -13.22 3.14 17.54
N GLY A 279 -12.65 2.20 16.78
CA GLY A 279 -13.25 0.88 16.57
C GLY A 279 -13.44 0.13 17.88
N ARG A 280 -12.38 0.04 18.69
CA ARG A 280 -12.41 -0.55 20.04
C ARG A 280 -13.51 0.06 20.91
N CYS A 281 -13.53 1.38 21.07
CA CYS A 281 -14.47 2.06 21.97
C CYS A 281 -15.92 1.90 21.51
N ALA A 282 -16.17 2.01 20.20
CA ALA A 282 -17.52 1.85 19.65
C ALA A 282 -18.05 0.42 19.88
N ALA A 283 -17.23 -0.61 19.64
CA ALA A 283 -17.60 -2.00 19.90
C ALA A 283 -17.80 -2.26 21.40
N ALA A 284 -16.89 -1.74 22.25
CA ALA A 284 -16.94 -1.90 23.70
C ALA A 284 -18.18 -1.24 24.33
N ALA A 285 -18.66 -0.11 23.79
CA ALA A 285 -19.88 0.56 24.25
C ALA A 285 -21.13 -0.34 24.22
N TRP A 286 -21.10 -1.40 23.40
CA TRP A 286 -22.17 -2.39 23.26
C TRP A 286 -21.74 -3.81 23.63
N ASN A 287 -20.58 -3.95 24.30
CA ASN A 287 -19.97 -5.23 24.65
C ASN A 287 -19.85 -6.20 23.45
N LYS A 288 -19.44 -5.66 22.29
CA LYS A 288 -19.24 -6.41 21.04
C LYS A 288 -17.75 -6.58 20.74
N PRO A 289 -17.35 -7.65 20.04
CA PRO A 289 -15.97 -7.82 19.61
C PRO A 289 -15.61 -6.82 18.51
N PHE A 290 -14.39 -6.29 18.60
CA PHE A 290 -13.75 -5.50 17.55
C PHE A 290 -12.78 -6.40 16.77
N VAL A 291 -12.83 -6.34 15.44
CA VAL A 291 -12.08 -7.24 14.54
C VAL A 291 -11.39 -6.44 13.43
N MET A 292 -10.17 -6.83 13.06
CA MET A 292 -9.56 -6.39 11.82
C MET A 292 -9.98 -7.35 10.71
N MET A 293 -10.83 -6.87 9.79
CA MET A 293 -11.25 -7.66 8.65
C MET A 293 -10.23 -7.57 7.52
N GLU A 294 -9.56 -6.43 7.35
CA GLU A 294 -8.50 -6.29 6.38
C GLU A 294 -7.30 -5.48 6.92
N TYR A 295 -6.13 -6.13 6.89
CA TYR A 295 -4.80 -5.57 7.15
C TYR A 295 -3.83 -5.87 6.02
N HIS A 296 -2.67 -5.21 5.99
CA HIS A 296 -1.70 -5.43 4.93
C HIS A 296 -1.14 -6.85 4.95
N ALA A 297 -1.28 -7.60 3.86
CA ALA A 297 -0.46 -8.79 3.62
C ALA A 297 0.72 -8.52 2.67
N GLY A 298 0.70 -7.38 1.97
CA GLY A 298 1.67 -6.99 0.95
C GLY A 298 1.46 -5.55 0.44
N PRO A 299 2.22 -5.10 -0.57
CA PRO A 299 2.13 -3.77 -1.17
C PRO A 299 0.70 -3.42 -1.63
N ASN A 300 0.35 -2.14 -1.72
CA ASN A 300 -0.93 -1.69 -2.28
C ASN A 300 -0.73 -0.44 -3.16
N HIS A 301 -1.82 0.23 -3.53
CA HIS A 301 -1.79 1.36 -4.48
C HIS A 301 -0.89 2.54 -4.11
N TRP A 302 -0.58 2.74 -2.83
CA TRP A 302 0.26 3.87 -2.35
C TRP A 302 1.45 3.41 -1.52
N ILE A 303 1.53 2.13 -1.14
CA ILE A 303 2.67 1.53 -0.45
C ILE A 303 3.28 0.48 -1.36
N THR A 304 4.44 0.78 -1.94
CA THR A 304 5.09 -0.12 -2.91
C THR A 304 5.96 -1.20 -2.25
N LYS A 305 6.23 -1.09 -0.94
CA LYS A 305 7.03 -2.05 -0.16
C LYS A 305 6.39 -2.28 1.21
N VAL A 306 6.26 -3.54 1.60
CA VAL A 306 5.79 -3.96 2.92
C VAL A 306 6.80 -4.96 3.46
N HIS A 307 7.39 -4.64 4.61
CA HIS A 307 8.41 -5.46 5.27
C HIS A 307 7.78 -6.29 6.39
N LYS A 308 8.45 -7.38 6.80
CA LYS A 308 8.03 -8.18 7.98
C LYS A 308 7.77 -7.33 9.23
N ARG A 309 8.58 -6.29 9.43
CA ARG A 309 8.51 -5.37 10.57
C ARG A 309 7.15 -4.67 10.66
N ASP A 310 6.63 -4.22 9.52
CA ASP A 310 5.37 -3.49 9.46
C ASP A 310 4.19 -4.34 9.93
N LEU A 311 4.22 -5.64 9.61
CA LEU A 311 3.19 -6.59 10.01
C LEU A 311 3.20 -6.85 11.53
N TYR A 312 4.38 -6.91 12.15
CA TYR A 312 4.51 -7.02 13.60
C TYR A 312 3.99 -5.77 14.31
N ILE A 313 4.23 -4.58 13.76
CA ILE A 313 3.68 -3.31 14.28
C ILE A 313 2.15 -3.34 14.21
N GLU A 314 1.57 -3.56 13.02
CA GLU A 314 0.11 -3.58 12.83
C GLU A 314 -0.56 -4.61 13.76
N ALA A 315 -0.04 -5.83 13.82
CA ALA A 315 -0.57 -6.85 14.72
C ALA A 315 -0.51 -6.42 16.19
N ASN A 316 0.64 -5.94 16.67
CA ASN A 316 0.79 -5.61 18.09
C ASN A 316 -0.09 -4.44 18.53
N VAL A 317 -0.19 -3.37 17.72
CA VAL A 317 -1.04 -2.21 18.07
C VAL A 317 -2.53 -2.52 17.99
N ALA A 318 -2.94 -3.47 17.15
CA ALA A 318 -4.32 -3.97 17.10
C ALA A 318 -4.66 -4.82 18.33
N LEU A 319 -3.77 -5.77 18.70
CA LEU A 319 -3.92 -6.60 19.90
C LEU A 319 -3.96 -5.74 21.17
N ALA A 320 -3.10 -4.72 21.23
CA ALA A 320 -3.05 -3.71 22.28
C ALA A 320 -4.37 -2.93 22.46
N ARG A 321 -5.21 -2.91 21.41
CA ARG A 321 -6.53 -2.24 21.36
C ARG A 321 -7.67 -3.24 21.29
N GLU A 322 -7.48 -4.39 21.93
CA GLU A 322 -8.52 -5.38 22.17
C GLU A 322 -9.15 -5.95 20.89
N CYS A 323 -8.38 -5.97 19.79
CA CYS A 323 -8.79 -6.73 18.62
C CYS A 323 -9.00 -8.21 18.99
N ARG A 324 -9.98 -8.86 18.35
CA ARG A 324 -10.38 -10.25 18.63
C ARG A 324 -10.17 -11.22 17.48
N ALA A 325 -9.86 -10.69 16.29
CA ALA A 325 -9.43 -11.48 15.14
C ALA A 325 -8.61 -10.62 14.17
N LEU A 326 -7.61 -11.21 13.54
CA LEU A 326 -6.77 -10.56 12.54
C LEU A 326 -6.92 -11.25 11.19
N MET A 327 -7.49 -10.56 10.21
CA MET A 327 -7.61 -11.03 8.84
C MET A 327 -6.75 -10.18 7.90
N TRP A 328 -5.77 -10.83 7.26
CA TRP A 328 -4.82 -10.21 6.36
C TRP A 328 -5.38 -10.18 4.93
N TYR A 329 -5.34 -9.03 4.27
CA TYR A 329 -5.71 -8.88 2.86
C TYR A 329 -4.44 -8.86 2.00
N MET A 330 -4.14 -9.94 1.27
CA MET A 330 -4.86 -11.20 1.16
C MET A 330 -3.90 -12.40 1.12
N TRP A 331 -4.43 -13.62 1.00
CA TRP A 331 -3.67 -14.87 0.89
C TRP A 331 -2.70 -14.81 -0.28
N LYS A 332 -3.22 -14.59 -1.49
CA LYS A 332 -2.48 -14.49 -2.74
C LYS A 332 -2.90 -13.21 -3.47
N PRO A 333 -1.97 -12.43 -4.05
CA PRO A 333 -2.32 -11.21 -4.78
C PRO A 333 -3.38 -11.46 -5.85
N GLY A 334 -4.20 -10.45 -6.11
CA GLY A 334 -5.19 -10.49 -7.18
C GLY A 334 -4.52 -10.78 -8.53
N THR A 335 -5.13 -11.63 -9.35
CA THR A 335 -4.58 -11.96 -10.68
C THR A 335 -5.14 -11.10 -11.80
N GLN A 336 -6.14 -10.26 -11.51
CA GLN A 336 -6.87 -9.42 -12.45
C GLN A 336 -7.54 -8.24 -11.71
N GLY A 337 -7.94 -7.22 -12.45
CA GLY A 337 -8.76 -6.13 -11.94
C GLY A 337 -7.94 -5.04 -11.24
N ARG A 338 -8.61 -4.17 -10.47
CA ARG A 338 -7.98 -3.00 -9.86
C ARG A 338 -6.82 -3.38 -8.94
N GLU A 339 -6.93 -4.51 -8.25
CA GLU A 339 -5.96 -4.98 -7.25
C GLU A 339 -5.04 -6.08 -7.80
N GLU A 340 -4.85 -6.14 -9.12
CA GLU A 340 -3.92 -7.07 -9.74
C GLU A 340 -2.47 -6.81 -9.29
N GLY A 341 -1.77 -7.87 -8.87
CA GLY A 341 -0.36 -7.81 -8.51
C GLY A 341 -0.05 -7.08 -7.21
N ILE A 342 -1.06 -6.62 -6.49
CA ILE A 342 -0.94 -5.98 -5.18
C ILE A 342 -1.61 -6.84 -4.10
N HIS A 343 -1.36 -6.48 -2.84
CA HIS A 343 -1.62 -7.25 -1.64
C HIS A 343 -0.87 -8.60 -1.66
N GLY A 344 -1.23 -9.52 -0.77
CA GLY A 344 -0.73 -10.90 -0.82
C GLY A 344 0.45 -11.21 0.11
N MET A 345 0.27 -12.20 0.99
CA MET A 345 1.38 -12.83 1.72
C MET A 345 2.15 -13.85 0.89
N LEU A 346 1.53 -14.36 -0.19
CA LEU A 346 2.20 -15.14 -1.24
C LEU A 346 2.60 -14.26 -2.43
N ASP A 347 3.41 -14.78 -3.34
CA ASP A 347 3.67 -14.15 -4.64
C ASP A 347 2.59 -14.49 -5.70
N MET A 348 2.71 -13.95 -6.91
CA MET A 348 1.78 -14.22 -8.03
C MET A 348 1.77 -15.70 -8.48
N ALA A 349 2.84 -16.45 -8.20
CA ALA A 349 2.92 -17.89 -8.44
C ALA A 349 2.30 -18.71 -7.28
N GLY A 350 1.97 -18.06 -6.16
CA GLY A 350 1.42 -18.71 -4.97
C GLY A 350 2.48 -19.34 -4.07
N LYS A 351 3.71 -18.82 -4.10
CA LYS A 351 4.79 -19.25 -3.21
C LYS A 351 4.85 -18.35 -1.96
N PRO A 352 5.24 -18.90 -0.79
CA PRO A 352 5.47 -18.12 0.41
C PRO A 352 6.42 -16.94 0.18
N THR A 353 6.25 -15.88 0.97
CA THR A 353 7.20 -14.75 1.04
C THR A 353 7.65 -14.55 2.48
N GLU A 354 8.58 -13.63 2.73
CA GLU A 354 8.94 -13.24 4.10
C GLU A 354 7.72 -12.75 4.92
N ARG A 355 6.72 -12.14 4.25
CA ARG A 355 5.48 -11.67 4.87
C ARG A 355 4.63 -12.84 5.36
N TYR A 356 4.60 -13.94 4.62
CA TYR A 356 3.96 -15.18 5.06
C TYR A 356 4.61 -15.73 6.33
N THR A 357 5.95 -15.75 6.37
CA THR A 357 6.69 -16.20 7.56
C THR A 357 6.41 -15.31 8.78
N ALA A 358 6.36 -13.99 8.59
CA ALA A 358 6.01 -13.04 9.64
C ALA A 358 4.58 -13.26 10.17
N VAL A 359 3.61 -13.41 9.27
CA VAL A 359 2.21 -13.72 9.62
C VAL A 359 2.09 -15.05 10.37
N ALA A 360 2.85 -16.09 9.98
CA ALA A 360 2.85 -17.36 10.68
C ALA A 360 3.42 -17.25 12.11
N LYS A 361 4.49 -16.48 12.30
CA LYS A 361 5.05 -16.16 13.62
C LYS A 361 4.07 -15.35 14.48
N ILE A 362 3.42 -14.35 13.89
CA ILE A 362 2.35 -13.57 14.55
C ILE A 362 1.20 -14.50 14.97
N SER A 363 0.78 -15.41 14.10
CA SER A 363 -0.30 -16.35 14.42
C SER A 363 0.03 -17.22 15.62
N ALA A 364 1.21 -17.86 15.61
CA ALA A 364 1.68 -18.67 16.72
C ALA A 364 1.79 -17.86 18.04
N PHE A 365 2.25 -16.61 17.94
CA PHE A 365 2.31 -15.69 19.08
C PHE A 365 0.92 -15.36 19.62
N THR A 366 -0.05 -15.05 18.76
CA THR A 366 -1.43 -14.74 19.15
C THR A 366 -2.16 -15.95 19.73
N GLU A 367 -1.95 -17.14 19.18
CA GLU A 367 -2.53 -18.39 19.68
C GLU A 367 -2.03 -18.67 21.10
N ARG A 368 -0.72 -18.50 21.32
CA ARG A 368 -0.10 -18.65 22.65
C ARG A 368 -0.68 -17.70 23.70
N LEU A 369 -1.05 -16.49 23.29
CA LEU A 369 -1.62 -15.47 24.17
C LEU A 369 -3.15 -15.40 24.12
N ALA A 370 -3.80 -16.25 23.33
CA ALA A 370 -5.23 -16.19 23.05
C ALA A 370 -6.10 -16.11 24.31
N PRO A 371 -5.86 -16.93 25.36
CA PRO A 371 -6.70 -16.88 26.55
C PRO A 371 -6.55 -15.55 27.32
N VAL A 372 -5.39 -14.88 27.18
CA VAL A 372 -5.12 -13.56 27.78
C VAL A 372 -5.83 -12.49 27.00
N LEU A 373 -5.55 -12.44 25.70
CA LEU A 373 -6.04 -11.42 24.79
C LEU A 373 -7.58 -11.40 24.77
N ALA A 374 -8.23 -12.56 24.95
CA ALA A 374 -9.70 -12.66 24.99
C ALA A 374 -10.35 -11.93 26.18
N ARG A 375 -9.69 -11.87 27.34
CA ARG A 375 -10.31 -11.37 28.59
C ARG A 375 -9.74 -10.06 29.12
N THR A 376 -8.51 -9.70 28.76
CA THR A 376 -7.95 -8.42 29.20
C THR A 376 -8.60 -7.24 28.46
N ARG A 377 -8.68 -6.09 29.13
CA ARG A 377 -9.33 -4.86 28.67
C ARG A 377 -8.45 -3.64 28.96
N SER A 378 -8.52 -2.61 28.13
CA SER A 378 -7.85 -1.33 28.42
C SER A 378 -8.63 -0.57 29.50
N ALA A 379 -7.94 -0.08 30.52
CA ALA A 379 -8.50 0.86 31.48
C ALA A 379 -8.28 2.30 30.98
N ALA A 380 -9.32 3.13 30.98
CA ALA A 380 -9.25 4.52 30.55
C ALA A 380 -9.67 5.46 31.70
N SER A 381 -8.86 6.45 32.03
CA SER A 381 -9.18 7.46 33.05
C SER A 381 -9.85 8.70 32.45
N VAL A 382 -9.72 8.90 31.14
CA VAL A 382 -10.24 10.06 30.41
C VAL A 382 -11.15 9.64 29.27
N ALA A 383 -12.27 10.34 29.10
CA ALA A 383 -13.11 10.20 27.92
C ALA A 383 -12.94 11.37 26.96
N ILE A 384 -12.89 11.08 25.66
CA ILE A 384 -12.92 12.08 24.57
C ILE A 384 -14.27 11.95 23.86
N VAL A 385 -15.03 13.04 23.84
CA VAL A 385 -16.34 13.05 23.16
C VAL A 385 -16.14 13.03 21.64
N LEU A 386 -17.02 12.29 20.95
CA LEU A 386 -17.19 12.30 19.50
C LEU A 386 -18.55 12.92 19.14
N SER A 387 -18.62 13.59 17.99
CA SER A 387 -19.87 14.14 17.44
C SER A 387 -19.85 14.06 15.92
N ASN A 388 -20.62 13.13 15.35
CA ASN A 388 -20.88 13.10 13.91
C ASN A 388 -21.72 14.32 13.47
N ASP A 389 -22.58 14.83 14.35
CA ASP A 389 -23.37 16.03 14.07
C ASP A 389 -22.50 17.26 13.81
N SER A 390 -21.35 17.36 14.48
CA SER A 390 -20.38 18.43 14.22
C SER A 390 -19.81 18.34 12.79
N GLN A 391 -19.55 17.14 12.29
CA GLN A 391 -19.16 16.91 10.89
C GLN A 391 -20.30 17.26 9.92
N TYR A 392 -21.55 16.88 10.25
CA TYR A 392 -22.73 17.21 9.44
C TYR A 392 -22.97 18.71 9.37
N PHE A 393 -22.80 19.41 10.48
CA PHE A 393 -22.87 20.86 10.56
C PHE A 393 -21.80 21.52 9.70
N ALA A 394 -20.54 21.10 9.84
CA ALA A 394 -19.45 21.61 9.03
C ALA A 394 -19.74 21.45 7.53
N HIS A 395 -20.25 20.30 7.09
CA HIS A 395 -20.67 20.12 5.69
C HIS A 395 -21.76 21.12 5.28
N ALA A 396 -22.84 21.23 6.07
CA ALA A 396 -23.97 22.10 5.74
C ALA A 396 -23.60 23.58 5.66
N THR A 397 -22.63 24.03 6.46
CA THR A 397 -22.20 25.44 6.51
C THR A 397 -20.93 25.75 5.73
N GLY A 398 -20.40 24.79 4.94
CA GLY A 398 -19.16 24.97 4.16
C GLY A 398 -17.87 25.00 5.00
N GLY A 399 -17.90 24.46 6.22
CA GLY A 399 -16.74 24.23 7.08
C GLY A 399 -15.96 22.96 6.72
N SER A 400 -14.84 22.73 7.41
CA SER A 400 -13.98 21.56 7.17
C SER A 400 -14.44 20.35 8.00
N VAL A 401 -15.08 19.39 7.34
CA VAL A 401 -15.43 18.07 7.92
C VAL A 401 -14.20 17.36 8.48
N TRP A 402 -13.05 17.50 7.81
CA TRP A 402 -11.79 16.90 8.25
C TRP A 402 -11.27 17.49 9.55
N ASN A 403 -11.50 18.78 9.81
CA ASN A 403 -11.09 19.38 11.09
C ASN A 403 -11.93 18.81 12.24
N GLU A 404 -13.24 18.67 12.04
CA GLU A 404 -14.16 18.08 13.03
C GLU A 404 -13.82 16.60 13.30
N LEU A 405 -13.51 15.84 12.25
CA LEU A 405 -13.05 14.45 12.40
C LEU A 405 -11.70 14.38 13.13
N ASN A 406 -10.77 15.30 12.85
CA ASN A 406 -9.42 15.23 13.39
C ASN A 406 -9.28 15.78 14.80
N ALA A 407 -10.16 16.68 15.26
CA ALA A 407 -10.00 17.31 16.57
C ALA A 407 -9.99 16.29 17.74
N PRO A 408 -10.91 15.30 17.82
CA PRO A 408 -10.80 14.23 18.81
C PRO A 408 -9.55 13.36 18.65
N ALA A 409 -9.13 13.08 17.41
CA ALA A 409 -7.93 12.29 17.14
C ALA A 409 -6.64 13.02 17.53
N ASN A 410 -6.60 14.35 17.40
CA ASN A 410 -5.48 15.17 17.84
C ASN A 410 -5.35 15.14 19.37
N VAL A 411 -6.46 15.25 20.11
CA VAL A 411 -6.45 15.08 21.57
C VAL A 411 -5.97 13.68 21.95
N ALA A 412 -6.46 12.62 21.29
CA ALA A 412 -6.00 11.25 21.54
C ALA A 412 -4.47 11.10 21.38
N ARG A 413 -3.89 11.67 20.32
CA ARG A 413 -2.42 11.66 20.10
C ARG A 413 -1.64 12.38 21.21
N LEU A 414 -2.18 13.49 21.72
CA LEU A 414 -1.58 14.23 22.83
C LEU A 414 -1.65 13.41 24.13
N LEU A 415 -2.76 12.71 24.38
CA LEU A 415 -2.91 11.84 25.54
C LEU A 415 -1.99 10.63 25.47
N ASP A 416 -1.85 10.00 24.31
CA ASP A 416 -0.91 8.91 24.06
C ASP A 416 0.53 9.35 24.35
N GLY A 417 0.96 10.48 23.77
CA GLY A 417 2.28 11.05 24.02
C GLY A 417 2.51 11.48 25.48
N ALA A 418 1.45 11.78 26.21
CA ALA A 418 1.48 12.11 27.63
C ALA A 418 1.38 10.88 28.55
N GLY A 419 1.15 9.68 28.01
CA GLY A 419 0.96 8.46 28.81
C GLY A 419 -0.36 8.40 29.58
N VAL A 420 -1.38 9.13 29.12
CA VAL A 420 -2.73 9.17 29.73
C VAL A 420 -3.64 8.23 28.96
N SER A 421 -4.23 7.24 29.66
CA SER A 421 -5.13 6.28 29.03
C SER A 421 -6.53 6.87 28.82
N PHE A 422 -7.07 6.69 27.62
CA PHE A 422 -8.35 7.30 27.23
C PHE A 422 -9.29 6.32 26.52
N ALA A 423 -10.55 6.72 26.44
CA ALA A 423 -11.56 6.12 25.58
C ALA A 423 -12.27 7.22 24.78
N PHE A 424 -12.70 6.91 23.57
CA PHE A 424 -13.70 7.72 22.89
C PHE A 424 -15.08 7.39 23.46
N ILE A 425 -15.98 8.37 23.50
CA ILE A 425 -17.39 8.17 23.89
C ILE A 425 -18.33 8.94 22.96
N ASN A 426 -19.54 8.43 22.79
CA ASN A 426 -20.67 9.17 22.24
C ASN A 426 -21.69 9.40 23.36
N LEU A 427 -21.91 10.66 23.75
CA LEU A 427 -22.75 11.02 24.91
C LEU A 427 -24.20 10.54 24.78
N ASP A 428 -24.75 10.53 23.56
CA ASP A 428 -26.13 10.13 23.31
C ASP A 428 -26.32 8.60 23.27
N GLN A 429 -25.23 7.84 23.25
CA GLN A 429 -25.23 6.38 23.17
C GLN A 429 -24.59 5.70 24.39
N LEU A 430 -24.25 6.47 25.43
CA LEU A 430 -23.75 5.92 26.69
C LEU A 430 -24.77 5.00 27.35
N GLN A 431 -24.29 3.90 27.91
CA GLN A 431 -25.11 2.94 28.64
C GLN A 431 -25.02 3.19 30.15
N GLY A 432 -26.17 3.28 30.82
CA GLY A 432 -26.22 3.47 32.28
C GLY A 432 -25.46 4.70 32.75
N ASN A 433 -24.64 4.55 33.81
CA ASN A 433 -23.80 5.61 34.36
C ASN A 433 -22.32 5.52 33.92
N ALA A 434 -22.05 4.98 32.72
CA ALA A 434 -20.68 4.74 32.24
C ALA A 434 -19.80 6.01 32.20
N ILE A 435 -20.40 7.21 32.12
CA ILE A 435 -19.65 8.48 32.21
C ILE A 435 -18.91 8.62 33.56
N GLY A 436 -19.43 8.00 34.63
CA GLY A 436 -18.84 8.02 35.96
C GLY A 436 -17.55 7.20 36.11
N ASP A 437 -17.22 6.36 35.12
CA ASP A 437 -15.97 5.57 35.14
C ASP A 437 -14.73 6.43 34.82
N TYR A 438 -14.95 7.64 34.30
CA TYR A 438 -13.88 8.56 33.91
C TYR A 438 -13.66 9.66 34.95
N GLN A 439 -12.40 10.02 35.17
CA GLN A 439 -12.00 11.17 36.00
C GLN A 439 -12.26 12.50 35.30
N ALA A 440 -12.16 12.51 33.96
CA ALA A 440 -12.50 13.67 33.16
C ALA A 440 -13.09 13.32 31.78
N VAL A 441 -13.89 14.25 31.26
CA VAL A 441 -14.50 14.19 29.93
C VAL A 441 -14.08 15.41 29.11
N ILE A 442 -13.50 15.19 27.94
CA ILE A 442 -12.95 16.23 27.06
C ILE A 442 -13.87 16.46 25.86
N LEU A 443 -14.25 17.72 25.64
CA LEU A 443 -14.89 18.20 24.42
C LEU A 443 -13.84 18.89 23.54
N PRO A 444 -13.39 18.26 22.43
CA PRO A 444 -12.23 18.71 21.66
C PRO A 444 -12.58 19.70 20.54
N GLY A 445 -13.51 20.64 20.77
CA GLY A 445 -13.93 21.63 19.77
C GLY A 445 -15.12 21.19 18.91
N LEU A 446 -16.09 20.49 19.52
CA LEU A 446 -17.26 19.95 18.84
C LEU A 446 -18.46 20.91 18.91
N PRO A 447 -18.84 21.64 17.84
CA PRO A 447 -19.89 22.66 17.89
C PRO A 447 -21.27 22.14 18.27
N ILE A 448 -21.58 20.89 17.95
CA ILE A 448 -22.88 20.27 18.26
C ILE A 448 -22.73 19.21 19.35
N VAL A 449 -23.45 19.43 20.45
CA VAL A 449 -23.72 18.46 21.52
C VAL A 449 -25.20 18.57 21.86
N SER A 450 -25.91 17.44 21.97
CA SER A 450 -27.33 17.46 22.28
C SER A 450 -27.62 18.13 23.63
N ASP A 451 -28.83 18.66 23.80
CA ASP A 451 -29.22 19.27 25.08
C ASP A 451 -29.17 18.25 26.23
N CYS A 452 -29.54 16.99 25.97
CA CYS A 452 -29.43 15.89 26.93
C CYS A 452 -27.96 15.55 27.24
N GLY A 453 -27.10 15.44 26.24
CA GLY A 453 -25.68 15.15 26.42
C GLY A 453 -24.95 16.26 27.16
N TYR A 454 -25.32 17.52 26.92
CA TYR A 454 -24.79 18.65 27.69
C TYR A 454 -25.29 18.66 29.13
N GLN A 455 -26.56 18.33 29.37
CA GLN A 455 -27.07 18.18 30.73
C GLN A 455 -26.35 17.05 31.47
N LEU A 456 -26.10 15.92 30.81
CA LEU A 456 -25.31 14.82 31.36
C LEU A 456 -23.90 15.26 31.78
N LEU A 457 -23.23 16.09 30.97
CA LEU A 457 -21.92 16.66 31.32
C LEU A 457 -22.00 17.57 32.55
N GLN A 458 -23.04 18.40 32.66
CA GLN A 458 -23.27 19.25 33.83
C GLN A 458 -23.52 18.43 35.09
N ASP A 459 -24.36 17.39 34.99
CA ASP A 459 -24.71 16.51 36.10
C ASP A 459 -23.48 15.71 36.56
N TYR A 460 -22.69 15.19 35.61
CA TYR A 460 -21.41 14.52 35.87
C TYR A 460 -20.43 15.45 36.59
N ALA A 461 -20.27 16.70 36.12
CA ALA A 461 -19.41 17.67 36.76
C ALA A 461 -19.92 18.03 38.17
N ALA A 462 -21.23 18.27 38.32
CA ALA A 462 -21.86 18.55 39.62
C ALA A 462 -21.67 17.41 40.63
N ALA A 463 -21.59 16.16 40.15
CA ALA A 463 -21.36 14.97 40.96
C ALA A 463 -19.90 14.78 41.41
N GLY A 464 -18.95 15.54 40.86
CA GLY A 464 -17.52 15.47 41.21
C GLY A 464 -16.58 15.23 40.03
N GLY A 465 -17.11 15.04 38.81
CA GLY A 465 -16.31 14.88 37.61
C GLY A 465 -15.66 16.18 37.12
N THR A 466 -14.68 16.05 36.22
CA THR A 466 -14.07 17.20 35.52
C THR A 466 -14.47 17.21 34.05
N VAL A 467 -15.07 18.31 33.57
CA VAL A 467 -15.35 18.49 32.13
C VAL A 467 -14.39 19.50 31.55
N ILE A 468 -13.66 19.11 30.51
CA ILE A 468 -12.68 19.96 29.82
C ILE A 468 -13.27 20.42 28.49
N ARG A 469 -13.52 21.72 28.34
CA ARG A 469 -14.13 22.32 27.15
C ARG A 469 -13.11 23.10 26.34
N HIS A 470 -12.78 22.63 25.15
CA HIS A 470 -11.98 23.37 24.17
C HIS A 470 -12.83 24.39 23.39
N PRO A 471 -12.20 25.37 22.69
CA PRO A 471 -12.94 26.41 21.98
C PRO A 471 -13.83 25.82 20.88
N GLY A 472 -14.98 26.43 20.63
CA GLY A 472 -15.94 25.93 19.65
C GLY A 472 -16.79 24.74 20.13
N SER A 473 -16.62 24.26 21.35
CA SER A 473 -17.36 23.08 21.85
C SER A 473 -18.75 23.42 22.39
N ALA A 474 -19.73 22.57 22.14
CA ALA A 474 -21.08 22.61 22.73
C ALA A 474 -21.73 23.99 22.65
N LEU A 475 -21.77 24.59 21.47
CA LEU A 475 -22.43 25.88 21.22
C LEU A 475 -23.88 25.70 20.81
N ARG A 476 -24.14 24.59 20.12
CA ARG A 476 -25.42 24.30 19.48
C ARG A 476 -25.97 22.98 19.99
N ASN A 477 -27.30 22.90 20.07
CA ASN A 477 -28.00 21.66 20.37
C ASN A 477 -28.11 20.74 19.14
N GLU A 478 -28.75 19.59 19.29
CA GLU A 478 -28.91 18.55 18.25
C GLU A 478 -29.70 19.02 17.01
N PHE A 479 -30.32 20.20 17.04
CA PHE A 479 -31.01 20.79 15.89
C PHE A 479 -30.22 21.94 15.25
N GLY A 480 -29.01 22.21 15.76
CA GLY A 480 -28.14 23.29 15.27
C GLY A 480 -28.46 24.67 15.86
N HIS A 481 -29.39 24.78 16.80
CA HIS A 481 -29.73 26.05 17.45
C HIS A 481 -28.65 26.47 18.45
N ILE A 482 -28.19 27.71 18.37
CA ILE A 482 -27.29 28.30 19.37
C ILE A 482 -28.05 28.41 20.68
N THR A 483 -27.53 27.76 21.71
CA THR A 483 -28.18 27.62 23.02
C THR A 483 -27.23 27.93 24.17
N ARG A 484 -25.94 28.12 23.87
CA ARG A 484 -24.84 28.25 24.82
C ARG A 484 -23.82 29.26 24.31
N ASP A 485 -23.17 29.95 25.24
CA ASP A 485 -22.20 31.00 24.93
C ASP A 485 -20.81 30.43 24.59
N GLU A 486 -20.10 31.17 23.74
CA GLU A 486 -18.70 30.93 23.38
C GLU A 486 -17.78 31.81 24.25
N PRO A 487 -17.03 31.23 25.21
CA PRO A 487 -16.13 32.01 26.07
C PRO A 487 -14.90 32.57 25.34
N PHE A 488 -14.58 32.07 24.13
CA PHE A 488 -13.39 32.44 23.39
C PHE A 488 -13.69 33.31 22.16
N ALA A 489 -12.85 34.30 21.88
CA ALA A 489 -12.92 35.11 20.68
C ALA A 489 -12.43 34.33 19.45
N ALA A 490 -12.86 34.75 18.26
CA ALA A 490 -12.35 34.18 17.01
C ALA A 490 -10.85 34.45 16.80
N THR A 491 -10.31 35.53 17.37
CA THR A 491 -8.89 35.91 17.27
C THR A 491 -7.98 34.96 18.04
N THR A 492 -6.83 34.63 17.44
CA THR A 492 -5.78 33.80 18.06
C THR A 492 -4.47 34.57 18.21
N THR A 493 -3.67 34.26 19.25
CA THR A 493 -2.41 34.97 19.53
C THR A 493 -1.16 34.32 18.92
N ASN A 494 -1.24 33.05 18.51
CA ASN A 494 -0.09 32.26 18.07
C ASN A 494 -0.29 31.63 16.67
N ALA A 495 -1.01 32.29 15.76
CA ALA A 495 -1.29 31.78 14.41
C ALA A 495 -0.09 31.76 13.45
N SER A 496 1.14 32.04 13.91
CA SER A 496 2.33 32.07 13.08
C SER A 496 2.73 30.67 12.58
N LYS A 497 3.21 30.58 11.33
CA LYS A 497 3.73 29.34 10.74
C LYS A 497 4.83 28.73 11.63
N GLY A 498 4.54 27.57 12.23
CA GLY A 498 5.49 26.82 13.06
C GLY A 498 5.16 26.75 14.56
N ALA A 499 4.19 27.54 15.05
CA ALA A 499 3.74 27.47 16.44
C ALA A 499 3.19 26.08 16.82
N ILE A 500 3.42 25.68 18.08
CA ILE A 500 2.94 24.39 18.62
C ILE A 500 1.43 24.44 18.93
N TRP A 501 0.92 25.63 19.29
CA TRP A 501 -0.48 25.84 19.67
C TRP A 501 -1.06 27.08 19.00
N GLU A 502 -2.27 26.96 18.45
CA GLU A 502 -3.16 28.11 18.29
C GLU A 502 -3.97 28.29 19.59
N ILE A 503 -3.88 29.48 20.19
CA ILE A 503 -4.55 29.83 21.43
C ILE A 503 -5.61 30.89 21.12
N ARG A 504 -6.87 30.59 21.42
CA ARG A 504 -7.99 31.54 21.26
C ARG A 504 -7.99 32.54 22.42
N GLN A 505 -8.23 33.81 22.12
CA GLN A 505 -8.34 34.84 23.16
C GLN A 505 -9.63 34.67 23.96
N TRP A 506 -9.67 35.12 25.22
CA TRP A 506 -10.91 35.17 26.01
C TRP A 506 -11.78 36.34 25.55
N GLN A 507 -13.11 36.13 25.48
CA GLN A 507 -14.04 37.26 25.23
C GLN A 507 -14.22 38.14 26.47
N GLU A 508 -14.16 37.55 27.66
CA GLU A 508 -14.33 38.25 28.93
C GLU A 508 -13.08 39.05 29.30
N GLN A 509 -13.25 40.34 29.58
CA GLN A 509 -12.16 41.22 30.00
C GLN A 509 -11.61 40.78 31.36
N GLY A 510 -10.29 40.54 31.43
CA GLY A 510 -9.60 40.14 32.66
C GLY A 510 -9.24 38.65 32.75
N LYS A 511 -9.82 37.78 31.90
CA LYS A 511 -9.35 36.40 31.72
C LYS A 511 -8.16 36.37 30.76
N SER A 512 -7.07 35.70 31.14
CA SER A 512 -5.85 35.54 30.33
C SER A 512 -5.21 34.17 30.58
N GLY A 513 -4.29 33.75 29.69
CA GLY A 513 -3.70 32.41 29.74
C GLY A 513 -4.51 31.36 28.99
N TYR A 514 -4.10 30.10 29.11
CA TYR A 514 -4.62 28.98 28.31
C TYR A 514 -5.68 28.13 29.00
N SER A 515 -5.97 28.36 30.29
CA SER A 515 -7.03 27.63 31.00
C SER A 515 -7.73 28.49 32.06
N HIS A 516 -9.01 28.20 32.30
CA HIS A 516 -9.81 28.79 33.38
C HIS A 516 -10.71 27.73 34.01
N ARG A 517 -10.79 27.73 35.35
CA ARG A 517 -11.58 26.77 36.13
C ARG A 517 -12.81 27.43 36.73
N GLU A 518 -13.95 26.79 36.57
CA GLU A 518 -15.21 27.18 37.20
C GLU A 518 -15.77 26.00 38.00
N GLY A 519 -16.10 26.22 39.27
CA GLY A 519 -16.67 25.17 40.13
C GLY A 519 -18.14 24.93 39.82
N ILE A 520 -18.56 23.66 39.79
CA ILE A 520 -19.96 23.27 39.63
C ILE A 520 -20.26 22.09 40.58
N GLY A 521 -21.19 22.28 41.51
CA GLY A 521 -21.48 21.28 42.54
C GLY A 521 -20.22 20.85 43.29
N LYS A 522 -19.85 19.56 43.19
CA LYS A 522 -18.64 18.97 43.79
C LYS A 522 -17.43 18.90 42.84
N GLY A 523 -17.62 19.17 41.55
CA GLY A 523 -16.58 19.08 40.52
C GLY A 523 -16.32 20.42 39.84
N GLN A 524 -15.89 20.37 38.58
CA GLN A 524 -15.40 21.55 37.88
C GLN A 524 -15.57 21.49 36.36
N LEU A 525 -15.75 22.67 35.77
CA LEU A 525 -15.59 22.92 34.34
C LEU A 525 -14.22 23.56 34.11
N LEU A 526 -13.40 22.95 33.27
CA LEU A 526 -12.11 23.47 32.83
C LEU A 526 -12.22 23.95 31.39
N PHE A 527 -12.23 25.26 31.19
CA PHE A 527 -12.17 25.86 29.87
C PHE A 527 -10.71 25.93 29.41
N CYS A 528 -10.40 25.32 28.27
CA CYS A 528 -9.05 25.27 27.71
C CYS A 528 -9.01 26.04 26.39
N ALA A 529 -8.15 27.06 26.28
CA ALA A 529 -8.11 27.97 25.13
C ALA A 529 -7.34 27.41 23.92
N LEU A 530 -6.80 26.20 24.03
CA LEU A 530 -6.03 25.54 22.97
C LEU A 530 -6.95 24.99 21.88
N ASP A 531 -6.73 25.36 20.62
CA ASP A 531 -7.54 24.90 19.49
C ASP A 531 -6.99 23.58 18.92
N CYS A 532 -7.58 22.45 19.34
CA CYS A 532 -7.14 21.11 18.94
C CYS A 532 -7.51 20.74 17.50
N SER A 533 -8.39 21.50 16.82
CA SER A 533 -8.82 21.21 15.45
C SER A 533 -7.75 21.51 14.40
N LYS A 534 -6.75 22.34 14.75
CA LYS A 534 -5.74 22.88 13.82
C LYS A 534 -4.32 22.36 14.02
N LEU A 535 -4.15 21.24 14.74
CA LEU A 535 -2.83 20.68 15.06
C LEU A 535 -2.19 19.84 13.94
N GLY A 536 -2.74 19.85 12.72
CA GLY A 536 -2.33 18.94 11.63
C GLY A 536 -0.82 18.92 11.33
N GLY A 537 -0.16 20.08 11.30
CA GLY A 537 1.30 20.16 11.09
C GLY A 537 2.15 19.88 12.32
N VAL A 538 1.56 19.87 13.52
CA VAL A 538 2.22 19.52 14.79
C VAL A 538 2.23 18.00 14.96
N VAL A 539 1.10 17.33 14.68
CA VAL A 539 0.96 15.89 14.89
C VAL A 539 1.77 15.03 13.92
N THR A 540 2.19 15.57 12.77
CA THR A 540 3.05 14.88 11.80
C THR A 540 4.54 15.02 12.09
N ASN A 541 4.93 15.86 13.07
CA ASN A 541 6.32 16.06 13.47
C ASN A 541 6.51 15.54 14.91
N ALA A 542 7.34 14.51 15.08
CA ALA A 542 7.52 13.84 16.37
C ALA A 542 8.01 14.77 17.49
N GLU A 543 8.96 15.67 17.21
CA GLU A 543 9.48 16.62 18.20
C GLU A 543 8.40 17.61 18.67
N LYS A 544 7.61 18.13 17.72
CA LYS A 544 6.51 19.05 18.05
C LYS A 544 5.38 18.35 18.79
N LEU A 545 5.03 17.13 18.37
CA LEU A 545 4.04 16.32 19.07
C LEU A 545 4.49 16.00 20.50
N ALA A 546 5.76 15.70 20.71
CA ALA A 546 6.33 15.47 22.04
C ALA A 546 6.18 16.70 22.94
N ALA A 547 6.59 17.88 22.45
CA ALA A 547 6.46 19.13 23.19
C ALA A 547 5.00 19.49 23.49
N ALA A 548 4.09 19.27 22.51
CA ALA A 548 2.66 19.48 22.68
C ALA A 548 2.07 18.52 23.73
N SER A 549 2.43 17.23 23.67
CA SER A 549 1.96 16.20 24.60
C SER A 549 2.43 16.46 26.03
N ALA A 550 3.68 16.86 26.21
CA ALA A 550 4.20 17.27 27.52
C ALA A 550 3.45 18.48 28.09
N THR A 551 3.17 19.48 27.25
CA THR A 551 2.40 20.67 27.63
C THR A 551 0.97 20.29 28.03
N TYR A 552 0.30 19.48 27.21
CA TYR A 552 -1.08 19.05 27.47
C TYR A 552 -1.17 18.18 28.72
N GLY A 553 -0.24 17.24 28.91
CA GLY A 553 -0.15 16.42 30.11
C GLY A 553 0.11 17.23 31.40
N ALA A 554 0.87 18.33 31.32
CA ALA A 554 1.01 19.26 32.45
C ALA A 554 -0.32 19.96 32.78
N ILE A 555 -1.06 20.42 31.76
CA ILE A 555 -2.39 21.02 31.97
C ILE A 555 -3.34 20.05 32.68
N LEU A 556 -3.40 18.79 32.22
CA LEU A 556 -4.26 17.78 32.82
C LEU A 556 -3.89 17.47 34.27
N ARG A 557 -2.61 17.42 34.60
CA ARG A 557 -2.13 17.19 35.96
C ARG A 557 -2.42 18.37 36.88
N ASP A 558 -2.04 19.58 36.46
CA ASP A 558 -2.07 20.77 37.31
C ASP A 558 -3.48 21.35 37.47
N HIS A 559 -4.36 21.09 36.49
CA HIS A 559 -5.70 21.66 36.45
C HIS A 559 -6.84 20.64 36.57
N ALA A 560 -6.62 19.37 36.25
CA ALA A 560 -7.64 18.32 36.31
C ALA A 560 -7.27 17.13 37.23
N ASP A 561 -6.11 17.15 37.90
CA ASP A 561 -5.61 16.06 38.77
C ASP A 561 -5.46 14.72 38.05
N ILE A 562 -5.20 14.76 36.73
CA ILE A 562 -5.04 13.55 35.91
C ILE A 562 -3.56 13.27 35.73
N ALA A 563 -3.08 12.22 36.37
CA ALA A 563 -1.71 11.74 36.22
C ALA A 563 -1.58 10.75 35.04
N PRO A 564 -0.38 10.65 34.44
CA PRO A 564 -0.12 9.61 33.44
C PRO A 564 -0.20 8.21 34.08
N ALA A 565 -0.89 7.29 33.41
CA ALA A 565 -0.97 5.89 33.82
C ALA A 565 0.33 5.12 33.50
N LEU A 566 1.05 5.58 32.48
CA LEU A 566 2.28 5.00 31.98
C LEU A 566 3.31 6.11 31.70
N ARG A 567 4.57 5.87 32.05
CA ARG A 567 5.70 6.71 31.65
C ARG A 567 6.73 5.84 30.95
N LEU A 568 7.13 6.24 29.75
CA LEU A 568 8.17 5.58 28.98
C LEU A 568 9.43 6.44 28.94
N SER A 569 10.59 5.80 29.06
CA SER A 569 11.89 6.42 28.83
C SER A 569 12.75 5.50 27.97
N VAL A 570 13.20 6.02 26.84
CA VAL A 570 14.09 5.32 25.91
C VAL A 570 15.16 6.29 25.45
N LYS A 571 16.42 5.86 25.47
CA LYS A 571 17.51 6.70 24.99
C LYS A 571 17.41 6.86 23.47
N GLY A 572 17.30 8.11 23.00
CA GLY A 572 17.36 8.44 21.57
C GLY A 572 16.03 8.33 20.82
N LEU A 573 14.92 7.93 21.46
CA LEU A 573 13.58 7.99 20.86
C LEU A 573 12.79 9.17 21.41
N GLN A 574 12.09 9.86 20.51
CA GLN A 574 11.19 10.95 20.85
C GLN A 574 9.79 10.40 21.21
N PRO A 575 9.03 11.10 22.08
CA PRO A 575 7.63 10.79 22.29
C PRO A 575 6.84 10.76 20.97
N GLY A 576 5.95 9.77 20.80
CA GLY A 576 5.24 9.49 19.56
C GLY A 576 5.93 8.50 18.61
N GLN A 577 7.20 8.14 18.87
CA GLN A 577 7.87 7.02 18.21
C GLN A 577 7.70 5.68 18.95
N MET A 578 6.91 5.68 20.04
CA MET A 578 6.56 4.50 20.82
C MET A 578 5.06 4.50 21.12
N ASP A 579 4.42 3.34 20.99
CA ASP A 579 3.06 3.08 21.52
C ASP A 579 3.18 2.12 22.71
N ALA A 580 2.44 2.38 23.78
CA ALA A 580 2.33 1.47 24.90
C ALA A 580 0.91 1.45 25.47
N ARG A 581 0.36 0.26 25.70
CA ARG A 581 -0.99 0.07 26.22
C ARG A 581 -1.03 -1.02 27.27
N LEU A 582 -1.64 -0.69 28.40
CA LEU A 582 -1.89 -1.62 29.50
C LEU A 582 -3.29 -2.23 29.36
N LEU A 583 -3.35 -3.56 29.35
CA LEU A 583 -4.55 -4.39 29.33
C LEU A 583 -4.62 -5.20 30.63
N GLN A 584 -5.81 -5.32 31.21
CA GLN A 584 -5.99 -5.89 32.54
C GLN A 584 -7.26 -6.75 32.61
N ASP A 585 -7.26 -7.79 33.46
CA ASP A 585 -8.45 -8.60 33.79
C ASP A 585 -8.74 -8.66 35.30
N GLY A 586 -7.99 -7.90 36.11
CA GLY A 586 -8.04 -7.88 37.57
C GLY A 586 -7.01 -8.77 38.28
N LYS A 587 -6.42 -9.77 37.59
CA LYS A 587 -5.38 -10.66 38.13
C LYS A 587 -4.07 -10.58 37.35
N LEU A 588 -4.16 -10.50 36.03
CA LEU A 588 -3.05 -10.35 35.10
C LEU A 588 -3.10 -8.97 34.44
N ASN A 589 -1.91 -8.42 34.25
CA ASN A 589 -1.65 -7.27 33.42
C ASN A 589 -0.82 -7.67 32.19
N VAL A 590 -1.20 -7.12 31.03
CA VAL A 590 -0.44 -7.19 29.79
C VAL A 590 -0.12 -5.79 29.34
N LEU A 591 1.17 -5.46 29.26
CA LEU A 591 1.63 -4.22 28.68
C LEU A 591 2.18 -4.51 27.29
N ALA A 592 1.46 -4.09 26.26
CA ALA A 592 1.92 -4.12 24.87
C ALA A 592 2.76 -2.88 24.59
N ILE A 593 3.92 -3.04 23.97
CA ILE A 593 4.85 -1.96 23.61
C ILE A 593 5.29 -2.13 22.16
N THR A 594 5.26 -1.04 21.40
CA THR A 594 5.61 -1.04 19.98
C THR A 594 6.53 0.13 19.66
N ASN A 595 7.65 -0.13 19.00
CA ASN A 595 8.50 0.87 18.37
C ASN A 595 7.91 1.25 17.01
N LEU A 596 7.55 2.53 16.87
CA LEU A 596 6.96 3.12 15.67
C LEU A 596 7.97 3.92 14.84
N ALA A 597 9.23 4.02 15.27
CA ALA A 597 10.29 4.67 14.50
C ALA A 597 10.51 3.96 13.15
N GLU A 598 11.25 4.59 12.24
CA GLU A 598 11.59 3.98 10.95
C GLU A 598 12.54 2.78 11.12
N GLU A 599 13.44 2.85 12.10
CA GLU A 599 14.42 1.82 12.41
C GLU A 599 14.23 1.22 13.82
N ASP A 600 14.74 0.01 13.99
CA ASP A 600 14.76 -0.67 15.28
C ASP A 600 16.02 -0.31 16.07
N GLY A 601 15.85 0.42 17.17
CA GLY A 601 16.94 0.70 18.10
C GLY A 601 17.26 -0.50 19.01
N ASP A 602 18.49 -0.56 19.51
CA ASP A 602 18.94 -1.52 20.53
C ASP A 602 18.78 -1.03 21.98
N ALA A 603 18.30 0.20 22.15
CA ALA A 603 18.19 0.80 23.47
C ALA A 603 17.11 0.09 24.31
N PRO A 604 17.41 -0.25 25.58
CA PRO A 604 16.40 -0.75 26.49
C PRO A 604 15.34 0.33 26.79
N VAL A 605 14.12 -0.13 27.05
CA VAL A 605 12.96 0.71 27.36
C VAL A 605 12.67 0.63 28.84
N THR A 606 12.71 1.76 29.53
CA THR A 606 12.21 1.82 30.91
C THR A 606 10.74 2.22 30.88
N VAL A 607 9.89 1.41 31.51
CA VAL A 607 8.47 1.69 31.67
C VAL A 607 8.11 1.76 33.15
N THR A 608 7.36 2.80 33.52
CA THR A 608 6.80 2.94 34.87
C THR A 608 5.28 2.97 34.76
N ILE A 609 4.62 2.09 35.50
CA ILE A 609 3.16 1.93 35.53
C ILE A 609 2.67 2.47 36.87
N ALA A 610 1.66 3.35 36.85
CA ALA A 610 1.14 4.05 38.03
C ALA A 610 0.45 3.14 39.09
N GLN A 611 0.52 1.82 38.96
CA GLN A 611 -0.05 0.88 39.93
C GLN A 611 0.87 0.69 41.14
N GLY A 612 0.27 0.77 42.33
CA GLY A 612 0.97 0.72 43.60
C GLY A 612 1.47 -0.68 43.99
N GLY A 613 2.64 -0.71 44.60
CA GLY A 613 3.19 -1.80 45.41
C GLY A 613 3.92 -1.19 46.62
N GLN A 614 4.23 -1.96 47.65
CA GLN A 614 5.06 -1.40 48.73
C GLN A 614 6.49 -1.17 48.20
N ALA A 615 7.01 0.04 48.37
CA ALA A 615 8.37 0.40 47.94
C ALA A 615 9.38 -0.65 48.44
N GLY A 616 10.18 -1.20 47.52
CA GLY A 616 11.14 -2.28 47.81
C GLY A 616 10.63 -3.70 47.56
N GLN A 617 9.36 -3.90 47.19
CA GLN A 617 8.88 -5.18 46.65
C GLN A 617 9.26 -5.34 45.18
N THR A 618 9.57 -6.57 44.78
CA THR A 618 9.76 -6.95 43.38
C THR A 618 8.54 -7.68 42.83
N GLN A 619 8.24 -7.45 41.55
CA GLN A 619 7.16 -8.13 40.83
C GLN A 619 7.75 -8.95 39.69
N PRO A 620 7.62 -10.29 39.70
CA PRO A 620 8.03 -11.09 38.56
C PRO A 620 7.16 -10.76 37.34
N ALA A 621 7.81 -10.69 36.18
CA ALA A 621 7.16 -10.46 34.90
C ALA A 621 7.83 -11.29 33.79
N LEU A 622 7.09 -11.51 32.71
CA LEU A 622 7.56 -12.17 31.50
C LEU A 622 7.46 -11.19 30.34
N TYR A 623 8.57 -10.96 29.64
CA TYR A 623 8.60 -10.18 28.43
C TYR A 623 8.72 -11.10 27.22
N LEU A 624 7.74 -11.01 26.33
CA LEU A 624 7.62 -11.83 25.14
C LEU A 624 7.76 -10.98 23.89
N ARG A 625 8.49 -11.50 22.89
CA ARG A 625 8.67 -10.84 21.59
C ARG A 625 8.07 -11.68 20.46
N PRO A 626 7.14 -11.14 19.64
CA PRO A 626 6.49 -11.90 18.57
C PRO A 626 7.46 -12.42 17.51
N GLU A 627 8.52 -11.69 17.18
CA GLU A 627 9.44 -12.06 16.09
C GLU A 627 10.36 -13.25 16.43
N SER A 628 10.86 -13.28 17.67
CA SER A 628 11.82 -14.28 18.16
C SER A 628 11.20 -15.42 18.98
N ALA A 629 9.92 -15.30 19.35
CA ALA A 629 9.23 -16.16 20.32
C ALA A 629 9.88 -16.24 21.73
N ASP A 630 10.94 -15.46 21.97
CA ASP A 630 11.70 -15.41 23.21
C ASP A 630 10.86 -14.98 24.41
N VAL A 631 11.20 -15.52 25.58
CA VAL A 631 10.49 -15.35 26.85
C VAL A 631 11.49 -15.00 27.94
N GLN A 632 11.63 -13.70 28.18
CA GLN A 632 12.57 -13.20 29.18
C GLN A 632 11.87 -12.98 30.50
N ARG A 633 12.42 -13.54 31.57
CA ARG A 633 11.98 -13.22 32.93
C ARG A 633 12.58 -11.89 33.34
N LEU A 634 11.75 -10.98 33.79
CA LEU A 634 12.13 -9.68 34.30
C LEU A 634 11.58 -9.49 35.72
N GLU A 635 12.16 -8.54 36.44
CA GLU A 635 11.67 -8.12 37.75
C GLU A 635 11.34 -6.64 37.72
N GLY A 636 10.09 -6.32 38.06
CA GLY A 636 9.64 -4.95 38.28
C GLY A 636 10.01 -4.48 39.67
N GLN A 637 10.48 -3.26 39.78
CA GLN A 637 10.83 -2.61 41.04
C GLN A 637 9.70 -1.66 41.45
N ALA A 638 9.10 -1.88 42.63
CA ALA A 638 8.12 -0.94 43.17
C ALA A 638 8.85 0.33 43.68
N THR A 639 8.51 1.48 43.10
CA THR A 639 9.04 2.80 43.45
C THR A 639 7.92 3.70 44.01
N ALA A 640 8.28 4.91 44.45
CA ALA A 640 7.28 5.92 44.86
C ALA A 640 6.39 6.39 43.69
N ASP A 641 6.90 6.31 42.45
CA ASP A 641 6.20 6.72 41.23
C ASP A 641 5.36 5.58 40.59
N GLY A 642 5.47 4.35 41.11
CA GLY A 642 4.79 3.16 40.59
C GLY A 642 5.71 1.97 40.36
N LEU A 643 5.23 0.99 39.61
CA LEU A 643 5.98 -0.23 39.28
C LEU A 643 6.82 -0.01 38.01
N THR A 644 8.15 -0.12 38.13
CA THR A 644 9.09 0.15 37.04
C THR A 644 9.74 -1.12 36.51
N PHE A 645 9.76 -1.29 35.19
CA PHE A 645 10.47 -2.36 34.48
C PHE A 645 11.50 -1.77 33.50
N THR A 646 12.64 -2.43 33.38
CA THR A 646 13.59 -2.19 32.28
C THR A 646 13.51 -3.34 31.30
N LEU A 647 12.99 -3.05 30.12
CA LEU A 647 12.75 -4.02 29.06
C LEU A 647 13.88 -3.96 28.04
N PRO A 648 14.28 -5.09 27.46
CA PRO A 648 15.05 -5.08 26.22
C PRO A 648 14.31 -4.33 25.10
N ALA A 649 15.04 -3.92 24.07
CA ALA A 649 14.43 -3.30 22.90
C ALA A 649 13.33 -4.21 22.29
N PRO A 650 12.15 -3.66 21.93
CA PRO A 650 11.02 -4.45 21.43
C PRO A 650 11.22 -5.01 20.02
N LYS A 651 11.92 -4.30 19.13
CA LYS A 651 12.26 -4.68 17.74
C LYS A 651 11.22 -5.54 16.99
N PRO A 652 10.16 -4.95 16.41
CA PRO A 652 9.58 -3.67 16.79
C PRO A 652 8.55 -3.81 17.93
N ALA A 653 8.20 -5.03 18.37
CA ALA A 653 7.04 -5.26 19.24
C ALA A 653 7.36 -6.20 20.42
N GLY A 654 6.74 -5.92 21.57
CA GLY A 654 6.84 -6.78 22.75
C GLY A 654 5.60 -6.72 23.64
N MET A 655 5.41 -7.76 24.44
CA MET A 655 4.36 -7.84 25.46
C MET A 655 4.95 -8.24 26.82
N LEU A 656 4.71 -7.44 27.84
CA LEU A 656 5.10 -7.73 29.22
C LEU A 656 3.87 -8.24 30.00
N LEU A 657 3.96 -9.43 30.56
CA LEU A 657 2.95 -10.09 31.38
C LEU A 657 3.38 -10.06 32.84
N PHE A 658 2.53 -9.58 33.75
CA PHE A 658 2.79 -9.60 35.19
C PHE A 658 1.51 -9.70 36.01
N GLY A 659 1.53 -10.50 37.07
CA GLY A 659 0.35 -10.86 37.86
C GLY A 659 0.19 -12.37 37.98
N GLU A 660 -1.02 -12.84 38.29
CA GLU A 660 -1.36 -14.27 38.45
C GLU A 660 -1.90 -14.86 37.14
N TRP A 661 -1.29 -15.97 36.67
CA TRP A 661 -1.69 -16.65 35.43
C TRP A 661 -1.35 -18.16 35.47
N GLN A 662 -1.81 -18.96 34.51
CA GLN A 662 -1.29 -20.33 34.35
C GLN A 662 0.24 -20.33 34.05
N PRO A 663 0.95 -21.46 34.17
CA PRO A 663 2.33 -21.54 33.73
C PRO A 663 2.50 -21.14 32.27
N VAL A 664 3.61 -20.49 31.95
CA VAL A 664 3.96 -20.08 30.59
C VAL A 664 5.11 -20.96 30.09
N VAL A 665 4.91 -21.59 28.95
CA VAL A 665 5.94 -22.39 28.28
C VAL A 665 6.63 -21.54 27.23
N GLY A 666 7.97 -21.53 27.22
CA GLY A 666 8.80 -20.91 26.20
C GLY A 666 9.72 -21.92 25.52
N ILE A 667 10.16 -21.59 24.31
CA ILE A 667 11.25 -22.29 23.62
C ILE A 667 12.19 -21.21 23.07
N SER A 668 13.48 -21.35 23.36
CA SER A 668 14.54 -20.47 22.88
C SER A 668 15.60 -21.28 22.17
N MET A 669 15.96 -20.87 20.96
CA MET A 669 16.98 -21.48 20.11
C MET A 669 17.45 -20.44 19.08
N PRO A 670 18.54 -20.66 18.34
CA PRO A 670 18.97 -19.74 17.28
C PRO A 670 17.86 -19.53 16.24
N ASP A 671 17.60 -18.26 15.90
CA ASP A 671 16.64 -17.86 14.86
C ASP A 671 17.09 -18.28 13.45
N VAL A 672 18.40 -18.47 13.28
CA VAL A 672 19.05 -18.90 12.05
C VAL A 672 19.95 -20.08 12.37
N LEU A 673 19.83 -21.14 11.57
CA LEU A 673 20.64 -22.32 11.60
C LEU A 673 21.24 -22.57 10.21
N HIS A 674 22.34 -23.29 10.15
CA HIS A 674 23.02 -23.71 8.94
C HIS A 674 23.07 -25.24 8.84
N PRO A 675 23.20 -25.81 7.63
CA PRO A 675 23.41 -27.25 7.47
C PRO A 675 24.63 -27.73 8.25
N GLY A 676 24.47 -28.84 9.00
CA GLY A 676 25.50 -29.38 9.88
C GLY A 676 25.59 -28.72 11.27
N ASP A 677 24.79 -27.68 11.55
CA ASP A 677 24.80 -27.04 12.86
C ASP A 677 24.38 -28.00 13.98
N VAL A 678 25.06 -27.87 15.12
CA VAL A 678 24.63 -28.44 16.40
C VAL A 678 24.24 -27.28 17.31
N ALA A 679 22.94 -27.16 17.58
CA ALA A 679 22.40 -26.07 18.39
C ALA A 679 21.80 -26.56 19.70
N GLU A 680 21.72 -25.67 20.70
CA GLU A 680 21.01 -25.89 21.95
C GLU A 680 19.63 -25.22 21.86
N ALA A 681 18.58 -25.99 22.12
CA ALA A 681 17.23 -25.48 22.33
C ALA A 681 16.89 -25.58 23.82
N THR A 682 16.45 -24.47 24.42
CA THR A 682 16.05 -24.40 25.83
C THR A 682 14.54 -24.24 25.91
N VAL A 683 13.89 -25.17 26.60
CA VAL A 683 12.47 -25.06 26.97
C VAL A 683 12.36 -24.51 28.38
N THR A 684 11.60 -23.45 28.55
CA THR A 684 11.34 -22.81 29.83
C THR A 684 9.90 -23.07 30.27
N ILE A 685 9.71 -23.31 31.56
CA ILE A 685 8.38 -23.36 32.20
C ILE A 685 8.41 -22.35 33.34
N ASP A 686 7.69 -21.24 33.17
CA ASP A 686 7.55 -20.20 34.19
C ASP A 686 6.21 -20.39 34.92
N ASN A 687 6.25 -20.77 36.20
CA ASN A 687 5.02 -20.94 36.97
C ASN A 687 4.50 -19.60 37.51
N LEU A 688 3.55 -18.98 36.81
CA LEU A 688 2.84 -17.78 37.29
C LEU A 688 1.57 -18.11 38.12
N ALA A 689 1.29 -19.40 38.35
CA ALA A 689 0.08 -19.83 39.04
C ALA A 689 0.24 -19.72 40.56
N ALA A 690 -0.89 -19.72 41.28
CA ALA A 690 -0.89 -19.69 42.73
C ALA A 690 -0.47 -21.01 43.40
N VAL A 691 -0.29 -22.09 42.63
CA VAL A 691 0.03 -23.44 43.12
C VAL A 691 1.31 -24.00 42.45
N PRO A 692 2.08 -24.88 43.13
CA PRO A 692 3.19 -25.59 42.50
C PRO A 692 2.74 -26.52 41.37
N VAL A 693 3.61 -26.75 40.37
CA VAL A 693 3.31 -27.60 39.20
C VAL A 693 4.43 -28.59 38.87
N SER A 694 4.08 -29.76 38.34
CA SER A 694 5.02 -30.79 37.87
C SER A 694 4.64 -31.25 36.46
N GLY A 695 5.59 -31.75 35.67
CA GLY A 695 5.29 -32.19 34.31
C GLY A 695 6.46 -32.77 33.50
N GLN A 696 6.19 -33.08 32.25
CA GLN A 696 7.13 -33.63 31.26
C GLN A 696 7.11 -32.80 29.97
N VAL A 697 8.29 -32.67 29.35
CA VAL A 697 8.53 -31.92 28.12
C VAL A 697 8.86 -32.86 26.97
N ARG A 698 8.27 -32.61 25.80
CA ARG A 698 8.59 -33.27 24.54
C ARG A 698 8.91 -32.24 23.47
N LEU A 699 10.01 -32.41 22.74
CA LEU A 699 10.31 -31.65 21.52
C LEU A 699 9.90 -32.45 20.27
N GLN A 700 9.22 -31.78 19.35
CA GLN A 700 8.98 -32.23 17.99
C GLN A 700 9.90 -31.44 17.05
N LEU A 701 10.68 -32.17 16.23
CA LEU A 701 11.67 -31.60 15.30
C LEU A 701 11.24 -31.79 13.84
N PRO A 702 11.81 -31.00 12.89
CA PRO A 702 11.67 -31.23 11.45
C PRO A 702 12.18 -32.61 11.02
N ALA A 703 11.73 -33.08 9.86
CA ALA A 703 12.17 -34.35 9.30
C ALA A 703 13.68 -34.33 9.03
N GLY A 704 14.37 -35.42 9.38
CA GLY A 704 15.82 -35.57 9.22
C GLY A 704 16.68 -34.94 10.33
N TRP A 705 16.10 -34.07 11.18
CA TRP A 705 16.83 -33.48 12.30
C TRP A 705 16.96 -34.49 13.45
N ALA A 706 18.09 -34.46 14.15
CA ALA A 706 18.36 -35.38 15.26
C ALA A 706 18.29 -34.68 16.61
N LEU A 707 17.70 -35.37 17.60
CA LEU A 707 17.70 -34.96 19.01
C LEU A 707 18.82 -35.72 19.75
N GLY A 708 19.79 -34.99 20.29
CA GLY A 708 20.86 -35.55 21.11
C GLY A 708 20.43 -35.83 22.55
N GLN A 709 21.15 -36.73 23.24
CA GLN A 709 20.89 -37.08 24.64
C GLN A 709 21.24 -35.92 25.60
N LEU A 710 20.22 -35.37 26.26
CA LEU A 710 20.31 -34.64 27.53
C LEU A 710 19.28 -35.28 28.49
N VAL A 711 19.66 -35.47 29.75
CA VAL A 711 19.18 -36.61 30.58
C VAL A 711 17.84 -36.38 31.30
N ASN A 712 17.36 -35.12 31.40
CA ASN A 712 16.12 -34.80 32.12
C ASN A 712 15.12 -34.06 31.22
N ASN A 713 13.95 -34.67 31.02
CA ASN A 713 12.82 -34.09 30.29
C ASN A 713 11.64 -33.77 31.21
N ASP A 714 11.83 -33.85 32.53
CA ASP A 714 10.82 -33.70 33.56
C ASP A 714 11.18 -32.58 34.56
N PHE A 715 10.14 -32.02 35.20
CA PHE A 715 10.26 -31.08 36.31
C PHE A 715 9.23 -31.44 37.39
N SER A 716 9.58 -31.20 38.65
CA SER A 716 8.76 -31.55 39.80
C SER A 716 8.69 -30.41 40.81
N ASP A 717 7.49 -30.17 41.34
CA ASP A 717 7.22 -29.23 42.43
C ASP A 717 7.74 -27.79 42.15
N LEU A 718 7.51 -27.31 40.93
CA LEU A 718 7.90 -25.97 40.51
C LEU A 718 7.00 -24.94 41.21
N ALA A 719 7.51 -24.28 42.25
CA ALA A 719 6.75 -23.33 43.06
C ALA A 719 6.29 -22.07 42.28
N PRO A 720 5.24 -21.36 42.76
CA PRO A 720 4.83 -20.06 42.21
C PRO A 720 5.99 -19.07 42.09
N GLY A 721 6.09 -18.40 40.94
CA GLY A 721 7.16 -17.45 40.63
C GLY A 721 8.51 -18.09 40.30
N VAL A 722 8.61 -19.42 40.18
CA VAL A 722 9.87 -20.13 39.84
C VAL A 722 9.86 -20.59 38.37
N ARG A 723 11.05 -20.65 37.77
CA ARG A 723 11.29 -21.14 36.39
C ARG A 723 12.00 -22.49 36.41
N ALA A 724 11.54 -23.43 35.59
CA ALA A 724 12.30 -24.60 35.18
C ALA A 724 12.90 -24.38 33.79
N GLU A 725 14.13 -24.86 33.56
CA GLU A 725 14.82 -24.81 32.27
C GLU A 725 15.30 -26.21 31.88
N LEU A 726 14.91 -26.67 30.69
CA LEU A 726 15.30 -27.96 30.14
C LEU A 726 16.00 -27.73 28.81
N ARG A 727 17.20 -28.29 28.66
CA ARG A 727 18.05 -28.08 27.48
C ARG A 727 18.05 -29.32 26.61
N PHE A 728 18.02 -29.09 25.31
CA PHE A 728 18.00 -30.11 24.28
C PHE A 728 19.07 -29.80 23.24
N ARG A 729 19.81 -30.82 22.79
CA ARG A 729 20.76 -30.66 21.69
C ARG A 729 20.06 -31.08 20.41
N ILE A 730 20.04 -30.21 19.42
CA ILE A 730 19.52 -30.49 18.08
C ILE A 730 20.67 -30.50 17.07
N THR A 731 20.60 -31.39 16.09
CA THR A 731 21.56 -31.44 14.98
C THR A 731 20.81 -31.28 13.67
N VAL A 732 21.19 -30.25 12.90
CA VAL A 732 20.69 -29.96 11.57
C VAL A 732 21.47 -30.84 10.58
N PRO A 733 20.81 -31.61 9.72
CA PRO A 733 21.51 -32.48 8.79
C PRO A 733 22.31 -31.67 7.75
N GLU A 734 23.42 -32.22 7.25
CA GLU A 734 24.31 -31.53 6.29
C GLU A 734 23.63 -31.26 4.93
N ASP A 735 22.60 -32.04 4.60
CA ASP A 735 21.78 -31.91 3.40
C ASP A 735 20.44 -31.20 3.67
N ALA A 736 20.30 -30.54 4.82
CA ALA A 736 19.11 -29.75 5.13
C ALA A 736 18.81 -28.78 3.99
N ALA A 737 17.58 -28.83 3.47
CA ALA A 737 17.17 -27.94 2.39
C ALA A 737 17.35 -26.48 2.85
N THR A 738 18.03 -25.67 2.04
CA THR A 738 18.35 -24.27 2.36
C THR A 738 17.19 -23.34 2.03
N ASP A 739 15.95 -23.82 2.19
CA ASP A 739 14.75 -23.06 1.88
C ASP A 739 14.63 -21.87 2.83
N PHE A 740 14.46 -20.68 2.26
CA PHE A 740 14.46 -19.40 2.96
C PHE A 740 13.24 -19.17 3.89
N PHE A 741 12.37 -20.16 4.08
CA PHE A 741 11.14 -20.02 4.85
C PHE A 741 11.21 -20.80 6.16
N ALA A 742 11.01 -20.09 7.28
CA ALA A 742 11.11 -20.69 8.60
C ALA A 742 9.99 -21.70 8.91
N ILE A 743 8.92 -21.68 8.13
CA ILE A 743 7.73 -22.48 8.34
C ILE A 743 7.91 -23.96 8.05
N ASP A 744 8.89 -24.29 7.19
CA ASP A 744 9.21 -25.66 6.82
C ASP A 744 9.99 -26.39 7.92
N TYR A 745 10.50 -25.65 8.92
CA TYR A 745 11.31 -26.16 10.02
C TYR A 745 10.72 -25.88 11.41
N PRO A 746 9.43 -26.19 11.68
CA PRO A 746 8.83 -25.89 12.97
C PRO A 746 9.42 -26.78 14.07
N VAL A 747 9.86 -26.15 15.16
CA VAL A 747 10.26 -26.85 16.39
C VAL A 747 9.20 -26.58 17.46
N VAL A 748 8.57 -27.64 17.97
CA VAL A 748 7.45 -27.50 18.93
C VAL A 748 7.82 -28.14 20.26
N ALA A 749 7.78 -27.36 21.34
CA ALA A 749 7.85 -27.85 22.71
C ALA A 749 6.44 -28.09 23.25
N GLN A 750 6.17 -29.32 23.70
CA GLN A 750 4.92 -29.70 24.35
C GLN A 750 5.19 -30.06 25.81
N VAL A 751 4.45 -29.43 26.71
CA VAL A 751 4.56 -29.64 28.16
C VAL A 751 3.27 -30.25 28.66
N ARG A 752 3.35 -31.48 29.16
CA ARG A 752 2.23 -32.17 29.82
C ARG A 752 2.40 -32.06 31.32
N PHE A 753 1.44 -31.42 31.99
CA PHE A 753 1.43 -31.33 33.45
C PHE A 753 0.93 -32.65 34.06
N THR A 754 1.58 -33.08 35.13
CA THR A 754 1.30 -34.33 35.86
C THR A 754 0.82 -34.09 37.28
N ALA A 755 1.00 -32.88 37.83
CA ALA A 755 0.45 -32.44 39.11
C ALA A 755 0.33 -30.91 39.17
N GLY A 756 -0.62 -30.41 39.96
CA GLY A 756 -0.87 -28.97 40.17
C GLY A 756 -1.85 -28.36 39.18
N MET A 757 -1.81 -28.79 37.91
CA MET A 757 -2.79 -28.46 36.87
C MET A 757 -2.96 -29.59 35.84
N ASP A 758 -4.09 -29.58 35.12
CA ASP A 758 -4.41 -30.55 34.07
C ASP A 758 -4.34 -29.91 32.67
N GLY A 759 -3.59 -30.52 31.74
CA GLY A 759 -3.57 -30.12 30.33
C GLY A 759 -2.19 -30.23 29.66
N VAL A 760 -2.15 -29.83 28.38
CA VAL A 760 -0.90 -29.70 27.59
C VAL A 760 -0.75 -28.26 27.14
N LEU A 761 0.40 -27.64 27.43
CA LEU A 761 0.77 -26.34 26.88
C LEU A 761 1.84 -26.53 25.81
N SER A 762 1.82 -25.71 24.77
CA SER A 762 2.80 -25.79 23.68
C SER A 762 3.44 -24.44 23.39
N ALA A 763 4.70 -24.46 22.97
CA ALA A 763 5.40 -23.33 22.40
C ALA A 763 6.03 -23.74 21.06
N LYS A 764 5.91 -22.89 20.04
CA LYS A 764 6.41 -23.15 18.68
C LYS A 764 7.51 -22.13 18.34
N SER A 765 8.66 -22.63 17.89
CA SER A 765 9.72 -21.85 17.26
C SER A 765 9.76 -22.13 15.77
N LEU A 766 10.07 -21.10 14.98
CA LEU A 766 10.20 -21.15 13.52
C LEU A 766 11.59 -20.59 13.15
N PRO A 767 12.66 -21.40 13.23
CA PRO A 767 14.00 -21.03 12.79
C PRO A 767 14.14 -21.04 11.26
N LEU A 768 14.99 -20.17 10.74
CA LEU A 768 15.43 -20.17 9.34
C LEU A 768 16.61 -21.10 9.14
N VAL A 769 16.67 -21.80 8.01
CA VAL A 769 17.88 -22.53 7.58
C VAL A 769 18.54 -21.75 6.44
N LYS A 770 19.76 -21.22 6.66
CA LYS A 770 20.52 -20.45 5.66
C LYS A 770 21.75 -21.23 5.16
N PRO A 771 22.25 -20.96 3.94
CA PRO A 771 23.55 -21.47 3.48
C PRO A 771 24.70 -21.05 4.42
N MET A 772 25.80 -21.82 4.42
CA MET A 772 26.98 -21.55 5.26
C MET A 772 27.64 -20.18 4.99
N LEU A 773 27.56 -19.69 3.74
CA LEU A 773 28.00 -18.35 3.31
C LEU A 773 26.96 -17.81 2.33
N ASP A 774 26.47 -16.59 2.56
CA ASP A 774 25.58 -15.85 1.66
C ASP A 774 26.23 -14.48 1.35
N VAL A 775 26.33 -14.12 0.07
CA VAL A 775 27.02 -12.90 -0.40
C VAL A 775 26.12 -12.12 -1.36
N ARG A 776 25.65 -10.96 -0.90
CA ARG A 776 24.85 -10.00 -1.68
C ARG A 776 25.70 -8.83 -2.09
N MET A 777 25.44 -8.29 -3.27
CA MET A 777 26.21 -7.17 -3.82
C MET A 777 25.30 -5.94 -3.97
N VAL A 778 25.69 -4.80 -3.40
CA VAL A 778 24.93 -3.54 -3.38
C VAL A 778 25.72 -2.44 -4.10
N TYR A 779 25.08 -1.76 -5.05
CA TYR A 779 25.65 -0.65 -5.81
C TYR A 779 24.60 0.43 -6.03
N GLN A 780 24.92 1.68 -5.72
CA GLN A 780 23.99 2.82 -5.80
C GLN A 780 22.64 2.56 -5.10
N ASP A 781 22.71 2.05 -3.86
CA ASP A 781 21.55 1.67 -3.04
C ASP A 781 20.64 0.60 -3.67
N ARG A 782 21.15 -0.16 -4.65
CA ARG A 782 20.46 -1.26 -5.31
C ARG A 782 21.23 -2.56 -5.15
N ILE A 783 20.53 -3.62 -4.77
CA ILE A 783 21.10 -4.97 -4.75
C ILE A 783 21.23 -5.44 -6.20
N LEU A 784 22.47 -5.63 -6.65
CA LEU A 784 22.84 -6.09 -7.98
C LEU A 784 22.83 -7.61 -8.13
N ASN A 785 22.74 -8.30 -7.00
CA ASN A 785 22.43 -9.72 -6.94
C ASN A 785 20.97 -9.94 -6.49
N PRO A 786 19.95 -9.61 -7.30
CA PRO A 786 18.58 -9.93 -6.94
C PRO A 786 18.36 -11.46 -6.84
N TRP A 787 19.31 -12.31 -7.23
CA TRP A 787 19.18 -13.77 -7.07
C TRP A 787 19.06 -14.24 -5.62
N GLN A 788 19.40 -13.38 -4.63
CA GLN A 788 19.24 -13.67 -3.19
C GLN A 788 18.06 -12.93 -2.51
N GLU A 789 17.38 -12.00 -3.21
CA GLU A 789 16.13 -11.38 -2.71
C GLU A 789 14.91 -11.69 -3.59
N PHE A 790 15.12 -12.30 -4.75
CA PHE A 790 14.11 -12.93 -5.59
C PHE A 790 14.57 -14.34 -5.96
N THR A 791 14.56 -15.22 -4.96
CA THR A 791 14.00 -16.55 -5.22
C THR A 791 12.52 -16.51 -4.81
N PRO A 792 11.55 -16.39 -5.74
CA PRO A 792 10.62 -17.50 -5.81
C PRO A 792 11.47 -18.71 -6.17
N PRO A 793 11.52 -19.79 -5.37
CA PRO A 793 12.36 -20.94 -5.68
C PRO A 793 12.15 -21.34 -7.13
N ILE A 794 13.19 -21.56 -7.94
CA ILE A 794 13.05 -22.68 -8.86
C ILE A 794 12.96 -23.88 -7.91
N LEU A 795 11.72 -24.30 -7.60
CA LEU A 795 11.45 -25.71 -7.52
C LEU A 795 11.93 -26.26 -8.85
N ARG A 796 12.92 -27.15 -8.80
CA ARG A 796 13.00 -28.16 -9.82
C ARG A 796 11.67 -28.91 -9.78
N TRP A 797 10.79 -28.55 -10.70
CA TRP A 797 9.76 -29.46 -11.17
C TRP A 797 9.83 -29.47 -12.67
N GLY A 798 10.69 -30.36 -13.15
CA GLY A 798 10.44 -31.04 -14.40
C GLY A 798 10.20 -32.51 -14.07
N TRP A 799 9.15 -33.08 -14.64
CA TRP A 799 9.41 -33.55 -15.99
C TRP A 799 8.95 -32.44 -16.95
N ASN A 800 9.95 -31.65 -17.37
CA ASN A 800 10.02 -30.70 -18.48
C ASN A 800 9.01 -29.52 -18.53
N ASN A 801 9.43 -28.34 -18.02
CA ASN A 801 9.43 -27.05 -18.74
C ASN A 801 9.88 -25.89 -17.81
N GLU A 802 10.72 -24.99 -18.34
CA GLU A 802 11.17 -23.74 -17.70
C GLU A 802 10.40 -22.54 -18.25
N VAL A 803 10.05 -21.59 -17.38
CA VAL A 803 9.52 -20.27 -17.77
C VAL A 803 10.34 -19.19 -17.07
N VAL A 804 10.94 -18.30 -17.87
CA VAL A 804 11.78 -17.18 -17.44
C VAL A 804 10.97 -15.89 -17.49
N THR A 805 10.93 -15.16 -16.38
CA THR A 805 10.50 -13.76 -16.34
C THR A 805 11.76 -12.90 -16.43
N PRO A 806 11.88 -11.89 -17.31
CA PRO A 806 13.10 -11.10 -17.38
C PRO A 806 13.23 -10.22 -16.12
N PRO A 807 14.43 -10.13 -15.52
CA PRO A 807 14.67 -9.22 -14.42
C PRO A 807 14.50 -7.76 -14.88
N PRO A 808 14.25 -6.81 -13.96
CA PRO A 808 14.49 -5.39 -14.26
C PRO A 808 15.89 -5.24 -14.87
N ALA A 809 16.04 -4.33 -15.83
CA ALA A 809 17.32 -4.10 -16.49
C ALA A 809 18.42 -3.94 -15.43
N PRO A 810 19.43 -4.81 -15.41
CA PRO A 810 20.43 -4.79 -14.36
C PRO A 810 21.23 -3.49 -14.45
N VAL A 811 21.49 -2.87 -13.30
CA VAL A 811 22.38 -1.70 -13.24
C VAL A 811 23.78 -2.20 -13.52
N ALA A 812 24.35 -1.79 -14.64
CA ALA A 812 25.69 -2.18 -15.01
C ALA A 812 26.71 -1.54 -14.04
N VAL A 813 27.55 -2.39 -13.44
CA VAL A 813 28.64 -1.97 -12.56
C VAL A 813 29.69 -1.25 -13.41
N ARG A 814 30.10 -0.06 -12.98
CA ARG A 814 31.22 0.63 -13.63
C ARG A 814 32.50 -0.20 -13.49
N GLY A 815 33.35 -0.14 -14.51
CA GLY A 815 34.64 -0.83 -14.52
C GLY A 815 35.59 -0.43 -13.39
N ASP A 816 35.27 0.60 -12.60
CA ASP A 816 35.98 1.14 -11.43
C ASP A 816 35.03 1.38 -10.21
N ALA A 817 34.01 0.55 -10.03
CA ALA A 817 32.97 0.80 -9.03
C ALA A 817 33.39 0.47 -7.59
N ALA A 818 33.05 1.38 -6.67
CA ALA A 818 32.87 1.05 -5.26
C ALA A 818 31.52 0.33 -5.09
N VAL A 819 31.57 -0.84 -4.47
CA VAL A 819 30.43 -1.74 -4.29
C VAL A 819 30.44 -2.19 -2.83
N THR A 820 29.28 -2.44 -2.22
CA THR A 820 29.20 -3.00 -0.87
C THR A 820 28.77 -4.46 -0.96
N LEU A 821 29.54 -5.38 -0.41
CA LEU A 821 29.11 -6.77 -0.21
C LEU A 821 28.39 -6.87 1.14
N GLN A 822 27.13 -7.27 1.15
CA GLN A 822 26.44 -7.70 2.36
C GLN A 822 26.63 -9.20 2.53
N LEU A 823 27.28 -9.60 3.62
CA LEU A 823 27.74 -10.95 3.88
C LEU A 823 26.98 -11.52 5.07
N SER A 824 26.47 -12.74 4.96
CA SER A 824 25.94 -13.52 6.08
C SER A 824 26.70 -14.84 6.13
N ALA A 825 27.52 -15.04 7.17
CA ALA A 825 28.34 -16.24 7.33
C ALA A 825 28.02 -16.98 8.62
N ALA A 826 28.05 -18.31 8.54
CA ALA A 826 27.91 -19.18 9.69
C ALA A 826 29.05 -18.95 10.71
N PRO A 827 28.81 -19.07 12.03
CA PRO A 827 29.84 -18.85 13.04
C PRO A 827 31.13 -19.65 12.85
N GLN A 828 31.06 -20.83 12.23
CA GLN A 828 32.20 -21.72 11.94
C GLN A 828 33.16 -21.14 10.88
N LEU A 829 32.69 -20.19 10.06
CA LEU A 829 33.51 -19.49 9.07
C LEU A 829 34.12 -18.18 9.62
N ALA A 830 33.76 -17.79 10.85
CA ALA A 830 34.26 -16.56 11.44
C ALA A 830 35.78 -16.60 11.62
N GLY A 831 36.46 -15.51 11.24
CA GLY A 831 37.92 -15.40 11.26
C GLY A 831 38.62 -16.00 10.05
N GLN A 832 37.90 -16.66 9.13
CA GLN A 832 38.47 -17.07 7.84
C GLN A 832 38.57 -15.88 6.88
N GLU A 833 39.59 -15.90 6.04
CA GLU A 833 39.76 -14.93 4.95
C GLU A 833 38.70 -15.16 3.87
N LEU A 834 38.05 -14.10 3.42
CA LEU A 834 37.14 -14.11 2.28
C LEU A 834 37.94 -13.93 1.00
N VAL A 835 38.11 -15.01 0.26
CA VAL A 835 38.80 -14.99 -1.04
C VAL A 835 37.79 -14.62 -2.11
N LEU A 836 37.96 -13.41 -2.68
CA LEU A 836 37.13 -12.89 -3.75
C LEU A 836 37.85 -13.00 -5.09
N SER A 837 37.12 -13.38 -6.14
CA SER A 837 37.63 -13.34 -7.50
C SER A 837 36.53 -12.92 -8.46
N VAL A 838 36.89 -12.23 -9.54
CA VAL A 838 35.92 -11.75 -10.53
C VAL A 838 36.41 -12.05 -11.95
N SER A 839 35.58 -12.71 -12.73
CA SER A 839 35.88 -13.02 -14.13
C SER A 839 34.62 -13.14 -14.96
N ASP A 840 34.71 -12.88 -16.25
CA ASP A 840 33.63 -13.19 -17.18
C ASP A 840 33.67 -14.66 -17.64
N GLU A 841 32.68 -15.06 -18.44
CA GLU A 841 32.59 -16.41 -18.99
C GLU A 841 33.76 -16.77 -19.94
N GLN A 842 34.42 -15.77 -20.50
CA GLN A 842 35.57 -15.93 -21.40
C GLN A 842 36.90 -16.04 -20.64
N GLY A 843 36.87 -15.97 -19.30
CA GLY A 843 38.04 -16.06 -18.44
C GLY A 843 38.85 -14.76 -18.35
N ARG A 844 38.35 -13.63 -18.86
CA ARG A 844 38.94 -12.30 -18.62
C ARG A 844 38.78 -11.98 -17.14
N ARG A 845 39.89 -11.89 -16.43
CA ARG A 845 39.91 -11.63 -14.99
C ARG A 845 39.91 -10.13 -14.73
N GLY A 846 38.96 -9.67 -13.91
CA GLY A 846 39.06 -8.38 -13.26
C GLY A 846 39.84 -8.48 -11.96
N THR A 847 40.03 -7.35 -11.29
CA THR A 847 40.52 -7.32 -9.91
C THR A 847 39.40 -6.93 -8.98
N ILE A 848 39.41 -7.48 -7.78
CA ILE A 848 38.52 -7.10 -6.70
C ILE A 848 39.34 -7.06 -5.42
N ARG A 849 39.14 -6.01 -4.63
CA ARG A 849 39.81 -5.84 -3.34
C ARG A 849 38.89 -5.14 -2.34
N PRO A 850 39.07 -5.36 -1.03
CA PRO A 850 38.49 -4.48 -0.02
C PRO A 850 38.87 -3.01 -0.26
N ALA A 851 37.95 -2.11 0.07
CA ALA A 851 38.24 -0.69 0.12
C ALA A 851 39.27 -0.39 1.23
N ASP A 852 39.97 0.74 1.10
CA ASP A 852 41.06 1.09 2.03
C ASP A 852 40.53 1.18 3.47
N GLY A 853 41.21 0.49 4.40
CA GLY A 853 40.81 0.41 5.81
C GLY A 853 39.83 -0.74 6.16
N TYR A 854 39.49 -1.60 5.20
CA TYR A 854 38.68 -2.81 5.43
C TYR A 854 39.49 -4.07 5.13
N ASP A 855 39.35 -5.09 6.00
CA ASP A 855 39.96 -6.41 5.80
C ASP A 855 38.90 -7.42 5.31
N ALA A 856 39.28 -8.31 4.39
CA ALA A 856 38.43 -9.39 3.88
C ALA A 856 38.37 -10.57 4.88
N VAL A 857 37.93 -10.33 6.12
CA VAL A 857 37.78 -11.38 7.13
C VAL A 857 36.31 -11.57 7.44
N LEU A 858 35.83 -12.80 7.34
CA LEU A 858 34.45 -13.14 7.66
C LEU A 858 34.18 -12.92 9.15
N LYS A 859 33.16 -12.13 9.45
CA LYS A 859 32.62 -11.98 10.80
C LYS A 859 31.51 -13.00 11.01
N ALA A 860 31.31 -13.40 12.25
CA ALA A 860 30.11 -14.16 12.60
C ALA A 860 28.87 -13.27 12.40
N GLY A 861 27.87 -13.75 11.66
CA GLY A 861 26.61 -13.02 11.42
C GLY A 861 26.63 -12.11 10.18
N GLU A 862 25.72 -11.14 10.15
CA GLU A 862 25.56 -10.20 9.03
C GLU A 862 26.59 -9.07 9.12
N SER A 863 27.25 -8.77 8.00
CA SER A 863 28.27 -7.72 7.93
C SER A 863 28.32 -7.11 6.54
N GLU A 864 28.85 -5.89 6.45
CA GLU A 864 29.09 -5.21 5.18
C GLU A 864 30.58 -5.09 4.92
N LEU A 865 30.98 -5.37 3.68
CA LEU A 865 32.35 -5.24 3.19
C LEU A 865 32.35 -4.38 1.92
N PRO A 866 32.73 -3.10 2.02
CA PRO A 866 33.02 -2.27 0.86
C PRO A 866 34.19 -2.85 0.07
N VAL A 867 34.00 -3.02 -1.23
CA VAL A 867 34.98 -3.53 -2.19
C VAL A 867 35.10 -2.58 -3.37
N ILE A 868 36.28 -2.55 -3.98
CA ILE A 868 36.55 -1.85 -5.24
C ILE A 868 36.79 -2.92 -6.29
N ILE A 869 36.02 -2.85 -7.37
CA ILE A 869 36.13 -3.79 -8.50
C ILE A 869 36.72 -3.05 -9.69
N THR A 870 37.73 -3.64 -10.33
CA THR A 870 38.28 -3.18 -11.60
C THR A 870 38.09 -4.22 -12.70
N LEU A 871 37.36 -3.88 -13.77
CA LEU A 871 36.97 -4.82 -14.82
C LEU A 871 37.66 -4.49 -16.15
N PRO A 872 38.14 -5.49 -16.91
CA PRO A 872 38.91 -5.28 -18.13
C PRO A 872 38.08 -4.82 -19.35
N GLY A 873 36.75 -4.78 -19.24
CA GLY A 873 35.86 -4.31 -20.31
C GLY A 873 34.39 -4.45 -19.95
N SER A 874 33.51 -4.14 -20.91
CA SER A 874 32.08 -4.47 -20.81
C SER A 874 31.86 -5.98 -20.92
N GLY A 875 30.75 -6.45 -20.35
CA GLY A 875 30.36 -7.85 -20.34
C GLY A 875 29.72 -8.26 -19.02
N ASP A 876 29.32 -9.52 -18.91
CA ASP A 876 28.76 -10.07 -17.68
C ASP A 876 29.87 -10.80 -16.90
N TYR A 877 30.02 -10.43 -15.63
CA TYR A 877 31.06 -10.92 -14.74
C TYR A 877 30.46 -11.75 -13.62
N THR A 878 31.18 -12.79 -13.22
CA THR A 878 30.90 -13.58 -12.02
C THR A 878 31.90 -13.23 -10.93
N LEU A 879 31.41 -12.68 -9.83
CA LEU A 879 32.12 -12.61 -8.55
C LEU A 879 31.97 -13.96 -7.83
N GLN A 880 33.08 -14.64 -7.59
CA GLN A 880 33.12 -15.81 -6.71
C GLN A 880 33.68 -15.42 -5.35
N ALA A 881 32.98 -15.79 -4.29
CA ALA A 881 33.34 -15.62 -2.90
C ALA A 881 33.55 -16.98 -2.24
N ARG A 882 34.72 -17.21 -1.66
CA ARG A 882 35.10 -18.45 -0.96
C ARG A 882 35.59 -18.15 0.44
N ALA A 883 35.16 -18.95 1.41
CA ALA A 883 35.69 -18.88 2.78
C ALA A 883 37.00 -19.68 2.89
N GLY A 884 38.14 -18.99 3.01
CA GLY A 884 39.47 -19.58 3.17
C GLY A 884 39.81 -20.63 2.10
N THR A 885 40.33 -21.78 2.56
CA THR A 885 40.60 -22.97 1.73
C THR A 885 39.48 -24.01 1.80
N THR A 886 38.27 -23.62 2.21
CA THR A 886 37.13 -24.54 2.31
C THR A 886 36.44 -24.74 0.97
N ASP A 887 35.57 -25.75 0.90
CA ASP A 887 34.70 -26.00 -0.26
C ASP A 887 33.44 -25.10 -0.27
N VAL A 888 33.29 -24.17 0.68
CA VAL A 888 32.15 -23.25 0.75
C VAL A 888 32.35 -22.08 -0.22
N VAL A 889 31.61 -22.09 -1.32
CA VAL A 889 31.71 -21.12 -2.42
C VAL A 889 30.33 -20.55 -2.77
N THR A 890 30.26 -19.22 -2.92
CA THR A 890 29.08 -18.49 -3.42
C THR A 890 29.47 -17.69 -4.66
N ASN A 891 28.58 -17.64 -5.65
CA ASN A 891 28.80 -16.89 -6.89
C ASN A 891 27.74 -15.79 -7.05
N VAL A 892 28.14 -14.64 -7.58
CA VAL A 892 27.29 -13.49 -7.87
C VAL A 892 27.56 -13.03 -9.31
N VAL A 893 26.55 -13.06 -10.17
CA VAL A 893 26.68 -12.62 -11.57
C VAL A 893 26.14 -11.20 -11.73
N PHE A 894 26.87 -10.33 -12.43
CA PHE A 894 26.48 -8.95 -12.66
C PHE A 894 27.03 -8.39 -14.00
N PRO A 895 26.32 -7.46 -14.65
CA PRO A 895 26.79 -6.82 -15.87
C PRO A 895 27.72 -5.64 -15.60
N ALA A 896 28.66 -5.39 -16.52
CA ALA A 896 29.55 -4.22 -16.55
C ALA A 896 29.31 -3.34 -17.79
N ALA A 897 29.42 -2.01 -17.62
CA ALA A 897 29.28 -1.02 -18.70
C ALA A 897 30.64 -0.62 -19.31
N VAL A 898 30.63 0.03 -20.49
CA VAL A 898 31.83 0.65 -21.09
C VAL A 898 32.33 1.75 -20.16
N GLY A 899 33.49 1.54 -19.54
CA GLY A 899 34.07 2.46 -18.56
C GLY A 899 34.64 3.72 -19.18
N SER A 900 34.75 4.80 -18.39
CA SER A 900 35.43 6.03 -18.78
C SER A 900 36.87 5.75 -19.25
N GLU A 901 37.56 4.80 -18.62
CA GLU A 901 38.92 4.40 -19.01
C GLU A 901 38.99 3.81 -20.42
N SER A 902 37.99 3.06 -20.88
CA SER A 902 37.96 2.53 -22.25
C SER A 902 37.78 3.66 -23.27
N VAL A 903 36.94 4.66 -22.95
CA VAL A 903 36.77 5.86 -23.77
C VAL A 903 38.06 6.70 -23.79
N THR A 904 38.66 6.94 -22.63
CA THR A 904 39.92 7.68 -22.47
C THR A 904 41.09 6.97 -23.16
N ALA A 905 41.20 5.65 -23.06
CA ALA A 905 42.26 4.88 -23.73
C ALA A 905 42.09 4.93 -25.26
N THR A 906 40.85 4.84 -25.75
CA THR A 906 40.56 4.94 -27.19
C THR A 906 40.85 6.35 -27.70
N LEU A 907 40.51 7.39 -26.92
CA LEU A 907 40.85 8.78 -27.23
C LEU A 907 42.37 9.04 -27.20
N ALA A 908 43.09 8.49 -26.22
CA ALA A 908 44.53 8.62 -26.09
C ALA A 908 45.30 7.89 -27.20
N ALA A 909 44.73 6.80 -27.73
CA ALA A 909 45.28 6.05 -28.85
C ALA A 909 44.86 6.61 -30.22
N ALA A 910 43.84 7.47 -30.28
CA ALA A 910 43.33 8.03 -31.53
C ALA A 910 44.18 9.22 -31.99
N THR A 911 44.56 9.21 -33.27
CA THR A 911 45.20 10.35 -33.92
C THR A 911 44.11 11.27 -34.47
N PRO A 912 44.12 12.59 -34.20
CA PRO A 912 43.18 13.53 -34.81
C PRO A 912 43.30 13.49 -36.34
N GLN A 913 42.22 13.11 -37.02
CA GLN A 913 42.17 13.05 -38.48
C GLN A 913 41.13 14.04 -39.00
N ALA A 914 41.56 14.95 -39.88
CA ALA A 914 40.67 15.83 -40.61
C ALA A 914 41.04 15.82 -42.10
N PRO A 915 40.08 16.01 -43.01
CA PRO A 915 40.36 16.15 -44.45
C PRO A 915 41.33 17.29 -44.76
N ALA A 916 42.01 17.23 -45.91
CA ALA A 916 42.94 18.28 -46.35
C ALA A 916 42.27 19.66 -46.37
N GLY A 917 42.92 20.65 -45.74
CA GLY A 917 42.38 22.00 -45.56
C GLY A 917 41.72 22.25 -44.20
N PHE A 918 41.63 21.24 -43.32
CA PHE A 918 41.12 21.36 -41.95
C PHE A 918 42.22 21.08 -40.92
N THR A 919 42.19 21.82 -39.82
CA THR A 919 43.10 21.67 -38.67
C THR A 919 42.30 21.07 -37.50
N PRO A 920 42.61 19.84 -37.05
CA PRO A 920 41.98 19.23 -35.88
C PRO A 920 42.17 20.09 -34.62
N ARG A 921 41.13 20.18 -33.79
CA ARG A 921 41.10 20.98 -32.55
C ARG A 921 40.78 20.14 -31.32
N ALA A 922 39.91 19.15 -31.46
CA ALA A 922 39.56 18.23 -30.37
C ALA A 922 39.16 16.85 -30.91
N LEU A 923 39.27 15.84 -30.06
CA LEU A 923 38.67 14.52 -30.26
C LEU A 923 37.49 14.36 -29.31
N LEU A 924 36.40 13.77 -29.77
CA LEU A 924 35.23 13.46 -28.96
C LEU A 924 35.04 11.95 -28.93
N GLY A 925 34.98 11.37 -27.73
CA GLY A 925 34.80 9.94 -27.52
C GLY A 925 33.38 9.66 -27.04
N VAL A 926 32.68 8.76 -27.72
CA VAL A 926 31.32 8.35 -27.32
C VAL A 926 31.33 6.84 -27.13
N GLY A 927 31.15 6.39 -25.89
CA GLY A 927 31.00 4.97 -25.53
C GLY A 927 29.53 4.61 -25.31
N SER A 928 29.10 3.43 -25.75
CA SER A 928 27.75 2.93 -25.53
C SER A 928 27.70 1.40 -25.39
N ARG A 929 26.72 0.89 -24.65
CA ARG A 929 26.33 -0.54 -24.61
C ARG A 929 24.91 -0.65 -25.19
N GLY A 930 24.70 -1.35 -26.30
CA GLY A 930 23.36 -1.54 -26.87
C GLY A 930 22.82 -0.45 -27.83
N ALA A 931 23.65 0.46 -28.39
CA ALA A 931 23.15 1.56 -29.24
C ALA A 931 23.34 1.33 -30.74
N SER A 932 22.37 1.76 -31.55
CA SER A 932 22.43 1.70 -33.02
C SER A 932 23.11 2.94 -33.62
N PRO A 933 23.82 2.82 -34.78
CA PRO A 933 24.41 3.95 -35.49
C PRO A 933 23.38 5.04 -35.85
N GLY A 934 23.72 6.30 -35.61
CA GLY A 934 22.81 7.44 -35.81
C GLY A 934 21.99 7.84 -34.59
N THR A 935 22.37 7.37 -33.40
CA THR A 935 21.76 7.80 -32.13
C THR A 935 22.15 9.25 -31.83
N ALA A 936 21.17 10.10 -31.53
CA ALA A 936 21.43 11.48 -31.12
C ALA A 936 22.15 11.49 -29.76
N VAL A 937 23.30 12.16 -29.70
CA VAL A 937 24.07 12.35 -28.47
C VAL A 937 24.37 13.83 -28.27
N THR A 938 24.48 14.22 -26.99
CA THR A 938 24.93 15.55 -26.58
C THR A 938 26.18 15.39 -25.73
N VAL A 939 27.24 16.06 -26.15
CA VAL A 939 28.57 16.00 -25.55
C VAL A 939 28.87 17.35 -24.92
N PRO A 940 29.07 17.45 -23.59
CA PRO A 940 29.59 18.66 -22.97
C PRO A 940 30.91 19.05 -23.63
N LEU A 941 31.01 20.30 -24.05
CA LEU A 941 32.17 20.84 -24.76
C LEU A 941 32.30 22.32 -24.41
N ALA A 942 33.34 22.67 -23.63
CA ALA A 942 33.71 24.05 -23.41
C ALA A 942 34.43 24.60 -24.65
N LEU A 943 33.77 25.50 -25.37
CA LEU A 943 34.40 26.20 -26.51
C LEU A 943 35.33 27.30 -25.98
N PRO A 944 36.50 27.52 -26.60
CA PRO A 944 37.30 28.70 -26.34
C PRO A 944 36.49 30.00 -26.57
N GLU A 945 36.73 31.05 -25.79
CA GLU A 945 36.05 32.34 -25.94
C GLU A 945 36.15 32.88 -27.38
N GLY A 946 35.00 33.26 -27.96
CA GLY A 946 34.92 33.94 -29.26
C GLY A 946 34.59 33.08 -30.49
N LEU A 947 34.16 31.83 -30.31
CA LEU A 947 33.86 30.90 -31.40
C LEU A 947 32.36 30.65 -31.59
N ALA A 948 31.89 30.61 -32.84
CA ALA A 948 30.49 30.35 -33.21
C ALA A 948 30.33 29.02 -34.00
N GLU A 949 29.11 28.49 -34.09
CA GLU A 949 28.75 27.23 -34.82
C GLU A 949 29.34 27.16 -36.25
N GLN A 950 29.47 28.31 -36.89
CA GLN A 950 30.00 28.49 -38.25
C GLN A 950 31.54 28.41 -38.39
N ASP A 951 32.26 28.12 -37.30
CA ASP A 951 33.73 28.06 -37.31
C ASP A 951 34.30 26.62 -37.30
N PHE A 952 33.46 25.59 -37.10
CA PHE A 952 33.90 24.19 -36.95
C PHE A 952 33.15 23.19 -37.84
N ALA A 953 33.85 22.11 -38.18
CA ALA A 953 33.26 20.90 -38.74
C ALA A 953 33.57 19.70 -37.85
N LEU A 954 32.57 18.85 -37.63
CA LEU A 954 32.72 17.57 -36.96
C LEU A 954 32.90 16.47 -38.00
N PHE A 955 33.93 15.64 -37.84
CA PHE A 955 34.26 14.54 -38.75
C PHE A 955 34.17 13.19 -38.02
N ALA A 956 33.53 12.22 -38.66
CA ALA A 956 33.63 10.83 -38.27
C ALA A 956 35.01 10.25 -38.63
N ALA A 957 35.32 9.06 -38.11
CA ALA A 957 36.62 8.39 -38.33
C ALA A 957 36.92 8.10 -39.81
N ASP A 958 35.89 8.02 -40.67
CA ASP A 958 36.02 7.84 -42.12
C ASP A 958 36.25 9.15 -42.90
N GLY A 959 36.37 10.29 -42.19
CA GLY A 959 36.57 11.62 -42.79
C GLY A 959 35.27 12.29 -43.27
N ARG A 960 34.11 11.67 -43.06
CA ARG A 960 32.80 12.24 -43.40
C ARG A 960 32.42 13.36 -42.44
N SER A 961 32.04 14.53 -42.97
CA SER A 961 31.53 15.64 -42.15
C SER A 961 30.10 15.37 -41.68
N LEU A 962 29.87 15.48 -40.36
CA LEU A 962 28.58 15.27 -39.72
C LEU A 962 27.88 16.60 -39.42
N ARG A 963 26.56 16.60 -39.66
CA ARG A 963 25.70 17.70 -39.22
C ARG A 963 25.59 17.67 -37.70
N HIS A 964 25.82 18.80 -37.06
CA HIS A 964 25.85 18.98 -35.62
C HIS A 964 25.18 20.30 -35.23
N ALA A 965 24.85 20.45 -33.96
CA ALA A 965 24.36 21.70 -33.37
C ALA A 965 25.26 22.06 -32.19
N LEU A 966 25.66 23.33 -32.11
CA LEU A 966 26.54 23.84 -31.08
C LEU A 966 25.75 24.69 -30.07
N GLY A 967 25.74 24.26 -28.81
CA GLY A 967 25.23 25.03 -27.67
C GLY A 967 26.33 25.82 -26.97
N ALA A 968 25.99 26.55 -25.91
CA ALA A 968 26.96 27.37 -25.16
C ALA A 968 28.07 26.53 -24.49
N ASP A 969 27.77 25.29 -24.11
CA ASP A 969 28.65 24.39 -23.35
C ASP A 969 28.54 22.93 -23.82
N ALA A 970 27.99 22.67 -25.02
CA ALA A 970 27.81 21.33 -25.55
C ALA A 970 27.75 21.28 -27.08
N ILE A 971 28.08 20.12 -27.66
CA ILE A 971 27.86 19.78 -29.06
C ILE A 971 26.89 18.60 -29.17
N SER A 972 25.87 18.72 -30.01
CA SER A 972 24.91 17.65 -30.27
C SER A 972 25.02 17.15 -31.71
N PHE A 973 25.06 15.84 -31.91
CA PHE A 973 25.17 15.23 -33.24
C PHE A 973 24.63 13.79 -33.21
N ASN A 974 24.46 13.19 -34.39
CA ASN A 974 24.07 11.77 -34.51
C ASN A 974 25.33 10.90 -34.56
N ALA A 975 25.59 10.16 -33.48
CA ALA A 975 26.79 9.34 -33.32
C ALA A 975 26.65 7.95 -33.96
N ASP A 976 27.71 7.54 -34.65
CA ASP A 976 27.96 6.20 -35.19
C ASP A 976 28.75 5.35 -34.18
N VAL A 977 28.12 4.96 -33.07
CA VAL A 977 28.74 4.06 -32.07
C VAL A 977 28.32 2.62 -32.40
N ALA A 978 29.31 1.72 -32.45
CA ALA A 978 29.04 0.29 -32.61
C ALA A 978 28.47 -0.30 -31.30
N ASP A 979 27.78 -1.43 -31.42
CA ASP A 979 27.28 -2.16 -30.26
C ASP A 979 28.48 -2.56 -29.36
N ASP A 980 28.45 -2.11 -28.11
CA ASP A 980 29.52 -2.29 -27.12
C ASP A 980 30.89 -1.66 -27.50
N GLY A 981 30.87 -0.51 -28.18
CA GLY A 981 32.08 0.18 -28.66
C GLY A 981 32.29 1.60 -28.14
N VAL A 982 33.48 2.15 -28.46
CA VAL A 982 33.79 3.58 -28.37
C VAL A 982 34.02 4.11 -29.78
N ALA A 983 33.27 5.14 -30.18
CA ALA A 983 33.52 5.86 -31.42
C ALA A 983 34.25 7.18 -31.13
N VAL A 984 35.17 7.54 -32.02
CA VAL A 984 35.95 8.78 -31.94
C VAL A 984 35.58 9.69 -33.11
N TYR A 985 35.31 10.96 -32.80
CA TYR A 985 35.04 12.01 -33.76
C TYR A 985 36.09 13.11 -33.66
N THR A 986 36.42 13.75 -34.78
CA THR A 986 37.39 14.85 -34.82
C THR A 986 36.65 16.17 -35.06
N LEU A 987 36.78 17.11 -34.13
CA LEU A 987 36.33 18.48 -34.32
C LEU A 987 37.48 19.29 -34.93
N ALA A 988 37.27 19.95 -36.06
CA ALA A 988 38.32 20.67 -36.79
C ALA A 988 37.85 22.01 -37.36
N THR A 989 38.78 22.97 -37.49
CA THR A 989 38.54 24.29 -38.09
C THR A 989 39.15 24.37 -39.49
N PRO A 990 38.55 25.08 -40.46
CA PRO A 990 39.16 25.27 -41.77
C PRO A 990 40.45 26.11 -41.66
N ALA A 991 41.38 25.94 -42.61
CA ALA A 991 42.51 26.86 -42.78
C ALA A 991 41.99 28.29 -43.08
N ALA A 992 42.79 29.31 -42.77
CA ALA A 992 42.40 30.72 -42.91
C ALA A 992 41.85 31.01 -44.33
N GLY A 993 40.58 31.42 -44.42
CA GLY A 993 39.86 31.68 -45.68
C GLY A 993 39.18 30.46 -46.33
N GLY A 994 39.25 29.28 -45.71
CA GLY A 994 38.57 28.07 -46.16
C GLY A 994 37.10 28.04 -45.72
N ALA A 995 36.24 27.49 -46.57
CA ALA A 995 34.83 27.27 -46.24
C ALA A 995 34.64 25.96 -45.46
N LEU A 996 33.67 25.92 -44.56
CA LEU A 996 33.22 24.66 -43.94
C LEU A 996 32.67 23.71 -45.02
N PRO A 997 32.89 22.39 -44.89
CA PRO A 997 32.31 21.44 -45.82
C PRO A 997 30.79 21.41 -45.60
N ALA A 998 30.02 21.16 -46.66
CA ALA A 998 28.60 20.88 -46.49
C ALA A 998 28.45 19.59 -45.66
N PRO A 999 27.88 19.65 -44.43
CA PRO A 999 27.77 18.46 -43.59
C PRO A 999 26.76 17.49 -44.22
N ALA A 1000 27.06 16.20 -44.21
CA ALA A 1000 26.14 15.19 -44.72
C ALA A 1000 24.86 15.18 -43.85
N PRO A 1001 23.68 15.51 -44.40
CA PRO A 1001 22.45 15.46 -43.63
C PRO A 1001 22.03 13.99 -43.48
N ARG A 1002 21.97 13.52 -42.25
CA ARG A 1002 21.33 12.23 -41.90
C ARG A 1002 19.81 12.34 -41.76
N LEU A 1003 19.30 13.57 -41.73
CA LEU A 1003 17.89 13.91 -41.79
C LEU A 1003 17.73 15.14 -42.68
N THR A 1004 16.91 15.04 -43.73
CA THR A 1004 16.51 16.17 -44.58
C THR A 1004 15.01 16.39 -44.47
N THR A 1005 14.59 17.65 -44.40
CA THR A 1005 13.19 18.03 -44.23
C THR A 1005 12.83 19.17 -45.19
N GLU A 1006 11.68 19.07 -45.87
CA GLU A 1006 11.18 20.08 -46.80
C GLU A 1006 9.67 20.25 -46.59
N LEU A 1007 9.18 21.49 -46.47
CA LEU A 1007 7.75 21.80 -46.48
C LEU A 1007 7.47 22.65 -47.73
N ASP A 1008 6.72 22.09 -48.68
CA ASP A 1008 6.41 22.77 -49.93
C ASP A 1008 5.23 23.75 -49.83
N GLN A 1009 5.00 24.53 -50.89
CA GLN A 1009 3.93 25.54 -50.95
C GLN A 1009 2.53 24.92 -51.02
N ASP A 1010 2.42 23.65 -51.40
CA ASP A 1010 1.15 22.90 -51.46
C ASP A 1010 0.83 22.23 -50.11
N GLY A 1011 1.67 22.44 -49.09
CA GLY A 1011 1.51 21.93 -47.75
C GLY A 1011 1.93 20.47 -47.58
N ARG A 1012 2.85 19.96 -48.39
CA ARG A 1012 3.48 18.65 -48.17
C ARG A 1012 4.80 18.78 -47.43
N ALA A 1013 4.90 18.11 -46.29
CA ALA A 1013 6.10 18.00 -45.47
C ALA A 1013 6.82 16.67 -45.77
N THR A 1014 7.97 16.74 -46.44
CA THR A 1014 8.84 15.60 -46.72
C THR A 1014 9.91 15.46 -45.64
N PHE A 1015 10.04 14.29 -45.04
CA PHE A 1015 11.08 13.92 -44.09
C PHE A 1015 11.85 12.72 -44.63
N GLN A 1016 13.18 12.80 -44.71
CA GLN A 1016 14.00 11.69 -45.19
C GLN A 1016 15.18 11.46 -44.24
N GLY A 1017 15.21 10.30 -43.60
CA GLY A 1017 16.33 9.78 -42.82
C GLY A 1017 17.24 8.87 -43.65
N ASP A 1018 18.08 8.08 -42.99
CA ASP A 1018 18.98 7.16 -43.71
C ASP A 1018 18.22 5.98 -44.32
N SER A 1019 17.24 5.45 -43.58
CA SER A 1019 16.47 4.25 -43.99
C SER A 1019 15.06 4.54 -44.48
N TYR A 1020 14.57 5.79 -44.43
CA TYR A 1020 13.18 6.13 -44.80
C TYR A 1020 13.04 7.48 -45.51
N ARG A 1021 11.93 7.62 -46.22
CA ARG A 1021 11.36 8.89 -46.72
C ARG A 1021 9.86 8.88 -46.47
N ILE A 1022 9.33 9.90 -45.79
CA ILE A 1022 7.89 10.08 -45.52
C ILE A 1022 7.45 11.43 -46.10
N ILE A 1023 6.28 11.46 -46.75
CA ILE A 1023 5.61 12.68 -47.18
C ILE A 1023 4.29 12.81 -46.41
N PHE A 1024 4.21 13.82 -45.54
CA PHE A 1024 3.00 14.21 -44.82
C PHE A 1024 2.25 15.28 -45.60
N ASN A 1025 0.96 15.07 -45.84
CA ASN A 1025 0.09 16.11 -46.36
C ASN A 1025 -0.50 16.89 -45.18
N THR A 1026 0.01 18.09 -44.92
CA THR A 1026 -0.40 18.91 -43.78
C THR A 1026 -1.74 19.61 -43.99
N VAL A 1027 -2.21 19.71 -45.24
CA VAL A 1027 -3.53 20.24 -45.60
C VAL A 1027 -4.62 19.22 -45.28
N PHE A 1028 -4.40 17.95 -45.62
CA PHE A 1028 -5.35 16.87 -45.37
C PHE A 1028 -5.13 16.12 -44.05
N GLY A 1029 -3.99 16.35 -43.38
CA GLY A 1029 -3.70 15.79 -42.06
C GLY A 1029 -3.48 14.29 -42.07
N TRP A 1030 -2.73 13.76 -43.04
CA TRP A 1030 -2.36 12.34 -43.12
C TRP A 1030 -1.01 12.11 -43.80
N ILE A 1031 -0.47 10.90 -43.69
CA ILE A 1031 0.70 10.47 -44.47
C ILE A 1031 0.24 10.13 -45.88
N GLU A 1032 0.79 10.82 -46.89
CA GLU A 1032 0.46 10.63 -48.31
C GLU A 1032 1.31 9.50 -48.91
N SER A 1033 2.57 9.37 -48.51
CA SER A 1033 3.40 8.23 -48.91
C SER A 1033 4.56 7.98 -47.94
N MET A 1034 5.02 6.72 -47.89
CA MET A 1034 6.24 6.34 -47.21
C MET A 1034 7.06 5.37 -48.07
N ALA A 1035 8.36 5.59 -48.15
CA ALA A 1035 9.31 4.75 -48.84
C ALA A 1035 10.46 4.36 -47.91
N LEU A 1036 10.98 3.15 -48.07
CA LEU A 1036 12.10 2.60 -47.30
C LEU A 1036 13.30 2.35 -48.19
N ARG A 1037 14.50 2.60 -47.68
CA ARG A 1037 15.73 2.39 -48.44
C ARG A 1037 16.11 0.91 -48.41
N ASN A 1038 16.27 0.29 -49.58
CA ASN A 1038 16.78 -1.09 -49.68
C ASN A 1038 18.31 -1.16 -49.52
N GLU A 1039 18.88 -2.36 -49.52
CA GLU A 1039 20.34 -2.58 -49.42
C GLU A 1039 21.12 -1.94 -50.59
N GLN A 1040 20.50 -1.77 -51.75
CA GLN A 1040 21.09 -1.10 -52.92
C GLN A 1040 21.03 0.44 -52.83
N GLY A 1041 20.44 0.98 -51.77
CA GLY A 1041 20.35 2.41 -51.51
C GLY A 1041 19.16 3.11 -52.17
N GLU A 1042 18.27 2.37 -52.84
CA GLU A 1042 17.08 2.88 -53.54
C GLU A 1042 15.87 2.95 -52.59
N PHE A 1043 15.10 4.04 -52.67
CA PHE A 1043 13.85 4.17 -51.90
C PHE A 1043 12.72 3.42 -52.59
N MET A 1044 12.28 2.34 -51.94
CA MET A 1044 11.16 1.51 -52.38
C MET A 1044 9.86 1.96 -51.71
N PRO A 1045 8.74 2.09 -52.45
CA PRO A 1045 7.44 2.36 -51.86
C PRO A 1045 7.07 1.29 -50.81
N PHE A 1046 6.87 1.73 -49.56
CA PHE A 1046 6.45 0.90 -48.43
C PHE A 1046 4.96 1.10 -48.14
N MET A 1047 4.50 2.35 -48.20
CA MET A 1047 3.10 2.74 -48.04
C MET A 1047 2.68 3.56 -49.27
N PRO A 1048 2.03 2.95 -50.28
CA PRO A 1048 1.52 3.67 -51.45
C PRO A 1048 0.14 4.29 -51.20
N GLU A 1049 -0.50 3.93 -50.08
CA GLU A 1049 -1.84 4.39 -49.69
C GLU A 1049 -1.78 5.19 -48.38
N ARG A 1050 -2.80 6.02 -48.17
CA ARG A 1050 -2.94 6.95 -47.05
C ARG A 1050 -2.91 6.26 -45.68
N SER A 1051 -2.27 6.90 -44.69
CA SER A 1051 -2.20 6.40 -43.31
C SER A 1051 -2.54 7.46 -42.26
N GLY A 1052 -3.19 7.04 -41.17
CA GLY A 1052 -3.63 7.92 -40.09
C GLY A 1052 -4.60 7.22 -39.10
N PRO A 1053 -5.05 7.91 -38.05
CA PRO A 1053 -5.93 7.31 -37.04
C PRO A 1053 -7.37 7.18 -37.51
N VAL A 1054 -7.97 6.01 -37.32
CA VAL A 1054 -9.35 5.69 -37.72
C VAL A 1054 -10.19 5.38 -36.48
N LEU A 1055 -11.36 6.00 -36.41
CA LEU A 1055 -12.35 5.83 -35.34
C LEU A 1055 -13.50 4.95 -35.86
N LEU A 1056 -13.77 3.81 -35.21
CA LEU A 1056 -14.90 2.96 -35.52
C LEU A 1056 -16.03 3.26 -34.53
N THR A 1057 -17.14 3.74 -35.06
CA THR A 1057 -18.37 4.01 -34.30
C THR A 1057 -19.13 2.72 -33.99
N ASP A 1058 -20.10 2.78 -33.08
CA ASP A 1058 -20.85 1.61 -32.61
C ASP A 1058 -21.72 0.95 -33.70
N ASP A 1059 -22.20 1.73 -34.68
CA ASP A 1059 -22.97 1.23 -35.83
C ASP A 1059 -22.09 0.61 -36.94
N GLY A 1060 -20.76 0.67 -36.78
CA GLY A 1060 -19.79 0.10 -37.70
C GLY A 1060 -19.26 1.08 -38.76
N PHE A 1061 -19.61 2.36 -38.71
CA PHE A 1061 -19.06 3.37 -39.62
C PHE A 1061 -17.60 3.73 -39.26
N GLU A 1062 -16.71 3.72 -40.26
CA GLU A 1062 -15.28 4.05 -40.10
C GLU A 1062 -15.03 5.53 -40.42
N VAL A 1063 -14.58 6.29 -39.42
CA VAL A 1063 -14.26 7.72 -39.55
C VAL A 1063 -12.74 7.90 -39.54
N GLY A 1064 -12.16 8.09 -40.72
CA GLY A 1064 -10.73 8.38 -40.87
C GLY A 1064 -10.42 9.88 -41.06
N PRO A 1065 -9.13 10.22 -41.28
CA PRO A 1065 -8.68 11.59 -41.56
C PRO A 1065 -9.39 12.36 -42.69
N GLU A 1066 -10.05 11.71 -43.65
CA GLU A 1066 -10.82 12.35 -44.75
C GLU A 1066 -12.14 12.96 -44.30
N HIS A 1067 -12.60 12.57 -43.12
CA HIS A 1067 -13.78 13.12 -42.50
C HIS A 1067 -13.43 14.32 -41.59
N ALA A 1068 -12.19 14.80 -41.61
CA ALA A 1068 -11.80 15.99 -40.86
C ALA A 1068 -12.45 17.24 -41.46
N GLU A 1069 -13.15 18.00 -40.63
CA GLU A 1069 -13.75 19.28 -41.03
C GLU A 1069 -12.69 20.39 -41.13
N GLN A 1070 -11.66 20.30 -40.28
CA GLN A 1070 -10.57 21.24 -40.23
C GLN A 1070 -9.27 20.52 -39.82
N VAL A 1071 -8.18 20.84 -40.51
CA VAL A 1071 -6.81 20.42 -40.18
C VAL A 1071 -5.97 21.68 -39.96
N THR A 1072 -5.18 21.68 -38.89
CA THR A 1072 -4.28 22.78 -38.53
C THR A 1072 -2.88 22.22 -38.28
N LEU A 1073 -1.87 22.73 -38.99
CA LEU A 1073 -0.47 22.51 -38.67
C LEU A 1073 -0.10 23.42 -37.49
N LEU A 1074 0.15 22.83 -36.32
CA LEU A 1074 0.44 23.57 -35.08
C LEU A 1074 1.92 23.94 -34.98
N SER A 1075 2.81 23.01 -35.32
CA SER A 1075 4.25 23.28 -35.36
C SER A 1075 4.97 22.41 -36.40
N TYR A 1076 6.01 23.00 -36.98
CA TYR A 1076 6.99 22.32 -37.81
C TYR A 1076 8.36 22.85 -37.40
N GLN A 1077 9.17 21.98 -36.80
CA GLN A 1077 10.50 22.33 -36.30
C GLN A 1077 11.51 21.35 -36.85
N ALA A 1078 12.54 21.84 -37.52
CA ALA A 1078 13.63 21.01 -38.00
C ALA A 1078 14.95 21.50 -37.40
N SER A 1079 15.77 20.55 -36.95
CA SER A 1079 17.11 20.81 -36.41
C SER A 1079 18.17 19.98 -37.15
N ALA A 1080 19.42 20.13 -36.74
CA ALA A 1080 20.52 19.34 -37.25
C ALA A 1080 20.40 17.83 -36.97
N THR A 1081 19.74 17.45 -35.86
CA THR A 1081 19.73 16.08 -35.33
C THR A 1081 18.36 15.41 -35.33
N SER A 1082 17.28 16.20 -35.31
CA SER A 1082 15.90 15.72 -35.30
C SER A 1082 14.94 16.72 -35.96
N ALA A 1083 13.74 16.27 -36.34
CA ALA A 1083 12.65 17.16 -36.75
C ALA A 1083 11.34 16.75 -36.06
N THR A 1084 10.43 17.71 -35.88
CA THR A 1084 9.14 17.49 -35.26
C THR A 1084 8.04 18.11 -36.13
N LEU A 1085 6.95 17.36 -36.35
CA LEU A 1085 5.74 17.82 -37.02
C LEU A 1085 4.57 17.64 -36.05
N GLU A 1086 3.78 18.69 -35.87
CA GLU A 1086 2.60 18.65 -35.03
C GLU A 1086 1.38 19.17 -35.77
N LEU A 1087 0.33 18.36 -35.81
CA LEU A 1087 -0.93 18.69 -36.45
C LEU A 1087 -2.11 18.39 -35.53
N GLU A 1088 -3.18 19.15 -35.66
CA GLU A 1088 -4.45 18.92 -34.97
C GLU A 1088 -5.59 18.98 -35.98
N ARG A 1089 -6.52 18.03 -35.89
CA ARG A 1089 -7.72 17.98 -36.71
C ARG A 1089 -8.96 17.75 -35.89
N THR A 1090 -10.08 18.29 -36.36
CA THR A 1090 -11.40 18.07 -35.74
C THR A 1090 -12.22 17.15 -36.63
N ILE A 1091 -12.68 16.04 -36.06
CA ILE A 1091 -13.52 15.05 -36.72
C ILE A 1091 -14.89 15.10 -36.05
N SER A 1092 -15.95 15.42 -36.80
CA SER A 1092 -17.31 15.58 -36.26
C SER A 1092 -18.33 14.76 -37.05
N ASN A 1093 -19.38 14.32 -36.37
CA ASN A 1093 -20.65 13.91 -36.98
C ASN A 1093 -21.73 14.80 -36.35
N GLU A 1094 -22.35 15.68 -37.13
CA GLU A 1094 -23.42 16.59 -36.69
C GLU A 1094 -23.07 17.53 -35.50
N GLY A 1095 -21.81 17.98 -35.38
CA GLY A 1095 -21.45 19.06 -34.45
C GLY A 1095 -21.02 18.64 -33.04
N THR A 1096 -20.89 17.34 -32.75
CA THR A 1096 -20.18 16.81 -31.57
C THR A 1096 -18.85 16.22 -32.01
N GLY A 1097 -17.77 17.01 -32.01
CA GLY A 1097 -16.48 16.63 -32.61
C GLY A 1097 -15.39 16.20 -31.64
N ILE A 1098 -14.60 15.20 -32.04
CA ILE A 1098 -13.34 14.81 -31.40
C ILE A 1098 -12.17 15.53 -32.07
N SER A 1099 -11.27 16.08 -31.26
CA SER A 1099 -10.02 16.67 -31.71
C SER A 1099 -8.90 15.65 -31.64
N VAL A 1100 -8.21 15.39 -32.76
CA VAL A 1100 -7.08 14.47 -32.83
C VAL A 1100 -5.81 15.28 -33.11
N ARG A 1101 -4.90 15.31 -32.14
CA ARG A 1101 -3.60 15.98 -32.23
C ARG A 1101 -2.50 14.93 -32.34
N GLU A 1102 -1.65 15.04 -33.35
CA GLU A 1102 -0.50 14.16 -33.57
C GLU A 1102 0.80 14.94 -33.46
N VAL A 1103 1.75 14.39 -32.71
CA VAL A 1103 3.13 14.87 -32.64
C VAL A 1103 4.04 13.78 -33.17
N TRP A 1104 4.74 14.07 -34.26
CA TRP A 1104 5.70 13.19 -34.90
C TRP A 1104 7.12 13.69 -34.67
N THR A 1105 8.00 12.81 -34.17
CA THR A 1105 9.44 13.09 -34.06
C THR A 1105 10.20 12.21 -35.05
N PHE A 1106 11.07 12.83 -35.84
CA PHE A 1106 11.87 12.23 -36.88
C PHE A 1106 13.36 12.30 -36.52
N ASN A 1107 13.99 11.13 -36.41
CA ASN A 1107 15.44 10.96 -36.29
C ASN A 1107 15.95 10.20 -37.53
N PRO A 1108 17.26 10.14 -37.80
CA PRO A 1108 17.77 9.48 -39.00
C PRO A 1108 17.36 8.02 -39.20
N ASN A 1109 17.23 7.25 -38.10
CA ASN A 1109 16.89 5.82 -38.10
C ASN A 1109 15.71 5.46 -37.18
N HIS A 1110 14.97 6.45 -36.69
CA HIS A 1110 13.89 6.25 -35.72
C HIS A 1110 12.80 7.31 -35.89
N LEU A 1111 11.56 6.89 -35.71
CA LEU A 1111 10.36 7.71 -35.80
C LEU A 1111 9.50 7.45 -34.55
N LYS A 1112 8.99 8.51 -33.93
CA LYS A 1112 8.04 8.42 -32.81
C LYS A 1112 6.75 9.14 -33.16
N ALA A 1113 5.61 8.56 -32.79
CA ALA A 1113 4.30 9.18 -32.92
C ALA A 1113 3.56 9.19 -31.57
N ASP A 1114 3.16 10.39 -31.14
CA ASP A 1114 2.29 10.62 -29.99
C ASP A 1114 0.93 11.15 -30.48
N VAL A 1115 -0.13 10.40 -30.26
CA VAL A 1115 -1.48 10.72 -30.77
C VAL A 1115 -2.44 10.96 -29.61
N PHE A 1116 -3.00 12.17 -29.56
CA PHE A 1116 -3.96 12.61 -28.55
C PHE A 1116 -5.36 12.69 -29.15
N PHE A 1117 -6.32 12.01 -28.55
CA PHE A 1117 -7.74 12.10 -28.90
C PHE A 1117 -8.46 12.83 -27.77
N THR A 1118 -8.97 14.04 -28.03
CA THR A 1118 -9.62 14.90 -27.03
C THR A 1118 -11.06 15.17 -27.41
N ASN A 1119 -12.01 14.86 -26.53
CA ASN A 1119 -13.39 15.27 -26.75
C ASN A 1119 -13.57 16.74 -26.32
N ARG A 1120 -13.75 17.63 -27.31
CA ARG A 1120 -13.99 19.06 -27.09
C ARG A 1120 -15.48 19.41 -27.05
N GLY A 1121 -16.36 18.44 -27.31
CA GLY A 1121 -17.80 18.59 -27.21
C GLY A 1121 -18.29 18.62 -25.76
N ASN A 1122 -19.60 18.85 -25.59
CA ASN A 1122 -20.28 18.85 -24.29
C ASN A 1122 -20.99 17.52 -23.97
N GLN A 1123 -20.88 16.52 -24.84
CA GLN A 1123 -21.45 15.18 -24.67
C GLN A 1123 -20.35 14.11 -24.78
N PRO A 1124 -20.42 13.00 -24.04
CA PRO A 1124 -19.51 11.87 -24.23
C PRO A 1124 -19.58 11.27 -25.63
N LEU A 1125 -18.43 10.94 -26.21
CA LEU A 1125 -18.33 10.28 -27.50
C LEU A 1125 -17.97 8.80 -27.30
N ARG A 1126 -18.72 7.90 -27.92
CA ARG A 1126 -18.49 6.45 -27.84
C ARG A 1126 -17.99 5.90 -29.16
N PHE A 1127 -16.94 5.10 -29.07
CA PHE A 1127 -16.35 4.39 -30.21
C PHE A 1127 -16.20 2.92 -29.87
N ARG A 1128 -16.67 2.07 -30.77
CA ARG A 1128 -16.43 0.63 -30.72
C ARG A 1128 -14.94 0.31 -30.74
N LYS A 1129 -14.14 1.09 -31.47
CA LYS A 1129 -12.70 0.88 -31.59
C LYS A 1129 -11.97 2.14 -32.06
N ILE A 1130 -10.74 2.33 -31.59
CA ILE A 1130 -9.81 3.33 -32.15
C ILE A 1130 -8.55 2.60 -32.60
N VAL A 1131 -8.14 2.83 -33.85
CA VAL A 1131 -6.95 2.22 -34.46
C VAL A 1131 -6.08 3.26 -35.15
N TYR A 1132 -4.79 2.97 -35.28
CA TYR A 1132 -3.92 3.68 -36.22
C TYR A 1132 -3.74 2.81 -37.47
N GLU A 1133 -4.15 3.30 -38.63
CA GLU A 1133 -4.10 2.55 -39.89
C GLU A 1133 -2.85 2.94 -40.68
N LEU A 1134 -2.06 1.92 -41.03
CA LEU A 1134 -0.87 1.98 -41.87
C LEU A 1134 -1.22 1.30 -43.22
N GLY A 1135 -1.33 2.07 -44.30
CA GLY A 1135 -1.57 1.55 -45.66
C GLY A 1135 -0.40 0.70 -46.17
N CYS A 1136 -0.68 -0.40 -46.87
CA CYS A 1136 0.34 -1.33 -47.38
C CYS A 1136 0.13 -1.63 -48.87
N ASN A 1137 1.21 -1.81 -49.64
CA ASN A 1137 1.13 -2.27 -51.04
C ASN A 1137 1.21 -3.80 -51.11
N GLN A 1138 0.23 -4.49 -51.71
CA GLN A 1138 0.34 -5.95 -51.92
C GLN A 1138 1.39 -6.34 -52.97
N ASP A 1139 1.64 -5.49 -53.96
CA ASP A 1139 2.58 -5.78 -55.05
C ASP A 1139 4.05 -5.59 -54.62
N THR A 1140 4.30 -4.87 -53.52
CA THR A 1140 5.64 -4.70 -52.93
C THR A 1140 5.80 -5.27 -51.52
N ALA A 1141 4.72 -5.65 -50.82
CA ALA A 1141 4.78 -6.34 -49.54
C ALA A 1141 4.34 -7.81 -49.69
N PRO A 1142 5.27 -8.77 -49.59
CA PRO A 1142 4.95 -9.87 -48.66
C PRO A 1142 6.15 -10.59 -47.97
N GLN A 1143 5.97 -10.92 -46.70
CA GLN A 1143 6.37 -12.10 -45.87
C GLN A 1143 6.75 -11.67 -44.43
N TRP A 1144 6.16 -12.32 -43.41
CA TRP A 1144 6.46 -12.13 -41.98
C TRP A 1144 7.66 -12.97 -41.55
N GLN A 1145 8.45 -12.53 -40.56
CA GLN A 1145 9.69 -13.25 -40.20
C GLN A 1145 9.85 -13.68 -38.73
N THR A 1146 9.04 -13.23 -37.77
CA THR A 1146 9.22 -13.71 -36.37
C THR A 1146 7.99 -13.57 -35.47
N ASP A 1147 7.63 -14.62 -34.72
CA ASP A 1147 6.78 -14.52 -33.53
C ASP A 1147 7.63 -14.33 -32.25
N MET A 1148 7.00 -14.23 -31.07
CA MET A 1148 7.70 -13.98 -29.78
C MET A 1148 8.74 -15.06 -29.40
N ASN A 1149 8.90 -16.13 -30.19
CA ASN A 1149 9.82 -17.24 -29.96
C ASN A 1149 10.93 -17.36 -31.02
N GLY A 1150 11.09 -16.39 -31.94
CA GLY A 1150 12.18 -16.45 -32.91
C GLY A 1150 11.94 -17.35 -34.13
N GLN A 1151 10.73 -17.93 -34.32
CA GLN A 1151 10.48 -18.84 -35.44
C GLN A 1151 10.10 -18.12 -36.74
N GLN A 1152 10.87 -18.35 -37.80
CA GLN A 1152 10.51 -17.95 -39.17
C GLN A 1152 9.38 -18.82 -39.72
N ARG A 1153 8.29 -18.20 -40.19
CA ARG A 1153 7.26 -18.86 -41.01
C ARG A 1153 7.13 -18.12 -42.33
N ARG A 1154 7.69 -18.70 -43.39
CA ARG A 1154 7.32 -18.31 -44.76
C ARG A 1154 5.92 -18.86 -45.01
N ASP A 1155 5.06 -18.05 -45.60
CA ASP A 1155 3.72 -18.38 -46.11
C ASP A 1155 2.55 -17.94 -45.20
N ALA A 1156 2.13 -16.68 -45.43
CA ALA A 1156 0.97 -15.94 -44.91
C ALA A 1156 1.05 -15.32 -43.50
N LEU A 1157 0.67 -14.04 -43.43
CA LEU A 1157 0.47 -13.27 -42.21
C LEU A 1157 -0.72 -13.79 -41.39
N PRO A 1158 -0.60 -14.01 -40.06
CA PRO A 1158 -1.76 -14.23 -39.21
C PRO A 1158 -2.67 -12.98 -39.22
N ALA A 1159 -4.00 -13.17 -39.23
CA ALA A 1159 -4.97 -12.08 -39.27
C ALA A 1159 -4.89 -11.10 -38.07
N SER A 1160 -4.28 -11.55 -36.97
CA SER A 1160 -4.03 -10.75 -35.76
C SER A 1160 -2.84 -11.31 -34.97
N VAL A 1161 -1.99 -10.45 -34.43
CA VAL A 1161 -0.95 -10.82 -33.45
C VAL A 1161 -1.14 -10.04 -32.16
N THR A 1162 -1.11 -10.76 -31.02
CA THR A 1162 -1.19 -10.15 -29.69
C THR A 1162 0.22 -9.73 -29.24
N ALA A 1163 0.47 -8.43 -29.13
CA ALA A 1163 1.74 -7.79 -28.88
C ALA A 1163 1.83 -7.26 -27.44
N ASN A 1164 2.57 -7.92 -26.56
CA ASN A 1164 2.81 -7.47 -25.18
C ASN A 1164 3.66 -6.17 -25.13
N LYS A 1165 3.80 -5.58 -23.94
CA LYS A 1165 4.68 -4.40 -23.74
C LYS A 1165 6.12 -4.76 -24.14
N GLY A 1166 6.64 -4.10 -25.18
CA GLY A 1166 7.96 -4.39 -25.76
C GLY A 1166 7.97 -5.35 -26.96
N THR A 1167 6.82 -5.86 -27.40
CA THR A 1167 6.74 -6.65 -28.63
C THR A 1167 7.03 -5.77 -29.84
N VAL A 1168 8.00 -6.19 -30.64
CA VAL A 1168 8.33 -5.58 -31.93
C VAL A 1168 7.62 -6.36 -33.03
N VAL A 1169 6.82 -5.69 -33.84
CA VAL A 1169 6.20 -6.27 -35.04
C VAL A 1169 6.94 -5.76 -36.26
N ASP A 1170 7.71 -6.62 -36.92
CA ASP A 1170 8.48 -6.28 -38.11
C ASP A 1170 7.66 -6.52 -39.40
N LEU A 1171 7.46 -5.44 -40.17
CA LEU A 1171 6.73 -5.42 -41.44
C LEU A 1171 7.74 -5.32 -42.61
N LEU A 1172 8.02 -6.44 -43.26
CA LEU A 1172 8.98 -6.51 -44.37
C LEU A 1172 8.32 -6.28 -45.73
N THR A 1173 9.03 -5.60 -46.63
CA THR A 1173 8.77 -5.69 -48.07
C THR A 1173 9.35 -7.00 -48.59
N GLY A 1174 8.73 -7.62 -49.60
CA GLY A 1174 9.22 -8.89 -50.17
C GLY A 1174 10.60 -8.83 -50.85
N LYS A 1175 11.29 -7.69 -50.76
CA LYS A 1175 12.56 -7.37 -51.44
C LYS A 1175 13.66 -6.87 -50.49
N GLY A 1176 13.51 -6.96 -49.16
CA GLY A 1176 14.59 -6.69 -48.19
C GLY A 1176 14.28 -5.69 -47.07
N PRO A 1177 13.92 -4.42 -47.37
CA PRO A 1177 13.67 -3.41 -46.33
C PRO A 1177 12.34 -3.61 -45.59
N GLY A 1178 12.26 -3.13 -44.35
CA GLY A 1178 11.08 -3.26 -43.50
C GLY A 1178 10.93 -2.17 -42.44
N MET A 1179 9.85 -2.27 -41.69
CA MET A 1179 9.47 -1.35 -40.62
C MET A 1179 9.06 -2.11 -39.37
N ALA A 1180 9.85 -1.99 -38.32
CA ALA A 1180 9.50 -2.53 -37.02
C ALA A 1180 8.61 -1.55 -36.23
N VAL A 1181 7.52 -2.03 -35.66
CA VAL A 1181 6.58 -1.25 -34.84
C VAL A 1181 6.73 -1.66 -33.37
N THR A 1182 6.98 -0.70 -32.48
CA THR A 1182 7.01 -0.93 -31.03
C THR A 1182 5.90 -0.16 -30.33
N LEU A 1183 5.06 -0.84 -29.54
CA LEU A 1183 4.00 -0.21 -28.75
C LEU A 1183 4.53 0.25 -27.37
N ARG A 1184 4.31 1.52 -27.01
CA ARG A 1184 4.83 2.14 -25.77
C ARG A 1184 3.79 2.26 -24.67
N ARG A 1185 2.81 3.17 -24.83
CA ARG A 1185 1.72 3.40 -23.88
C ARG A 1185 0.44 3.80 -24.63
N CYS A 1186 -0.71 3.47 -24.06
CA CYS A 1186 -1.99 4.09 -24.43
C CYS A 1186 -2.81 4.27 -23.14
N ALA A 1187 -3.26 5.48 -22.83
CA ALA A 1187 -3.90 5.79 -21.54
C ALA A 1187 -4.98 6.87 -21.68
N GLN A 1188 -6.06 6.75 -20.90
CA GLN A 1188 -7.10 7.78 -20.74
C GLN A 1188 -6.88 8.52 -19.42
N ASN A 1189 -7.05 9.84 -19.41
CA ASN A 1189 -6.82 10.76 -18.28
C ASN A 1189 -7.31 10.26 -16.90
N LYS A 1190 -8.49 9.60 -16.83
CA LYS A 1190 -9.14 9.20 -15.57
C LYS A 1190 -9.05 7.70 -15.22
N THR A 1191 -8.59 6.85 -16.14
CA THR A 1191 -8.51 5.39 -16.00
C THR A 1191 -7.42 4.84 -16.90
N TRP A 1192 -6.51 4.01 -16.36
CA TRP A 1192 -5.62 3.20 -17.19
C TRP A 1192 -6.43 2.05 -17.81
N ALA A 1193 -7.05 2.27 -18.97
CA ALA A 1193 -7.63 1.17 -19.73
C ALA A 1193 -6.49 0.33 -20.34
N ALA A 1194 -6.58 -0.99 -20.24
CA ALA A 1194 -5.64 -1.88 -20.91
C ALA A 1194 -5.77 -1.73 -22.44
N ILE A 1195 -4.62 -1.59 -23.11
CA ILE A 1195 -4.55 -1.62 -24.58
C ILE A 1195 -5.05 -2.99 -25.04
N SER A 1196 -5.87 -3.02 -26.09
CA SER A 1196 -5.92 -4.21 -26.94
C SER A 1196 -4.62 -4.25 -27.73
N ASN A 1197 -3.64 -4.93 -27.14
CA ASN A 1197 -2.32 -5.23 -27.68
C ASN A 1197 -2.39 -6.04 -28.99
N GLN A 1198 -3.06 -5.55 -30.03
CA GLN A 1198 -3.31 -6.32 -31.26
C GLN A 1198 -2.91 -5.50 -32.47
N VAL A 1199 -1.97 -6.02 -33.25
CA VAL A 1199 -1.69 -5.55 -34.61
C VAL A 1199 -2.43 -6.49 -35.56
N ASN A 1200 -3.39 -5.94 -36.31
CA ASN A 1200 -4.19 -6.68 -37.26
C ASN A 1200 -3.73 -6.35 -38.67
N HIS A 1201 -3.31 -7.35 -39.42
CA HIS A 1201 -2.86 -7.15 -40.78
C HIS A 1201 -3.88 -7.71 -41.78
N SER A 1202 -4.05 -6.99 -42.89
CA SER A 1202 -4.85 -7.40 -44.03
C SER A 1202 -4.10 -7.07 -45.31
N PRO A 1203 -4.49 -7.65 -46.46
CA PRO A 1203 -3.77 -7.45 -47.71
C PRO A 1203 -3.54 -5.96 -48.07
N VAL A 1204 -4.47 -5.05 -47.79
CA VAL A 1204 -4.33 -3.62 -48.15
C VAL A 1204 -3.85 -2.71 -47.01
N ARG A 1205 -3.79 -3.19 -45.76
CA ARG A 1205 -3.52 -2.34 -44.58
C ARG A 1205 -3.13 -3.10 -43.32
N THR A 1206 -2.35 -2.44 -42.46
CA THR A 1206 -2.04 -2.85 -41.08
C THR A 1206 -2.73 -1.91 -40.08
N ARG A 1207 -3.43 -2.45 -39.09
CA ARG A 1207 -4.14 -1.70 -38.04
C ARG A 1207 -3.49 -1.95 -36.69
N ILE A 1208 -2.97 -0.88 -36.08
CA ILE A 1208 -2.51 -0.87 -34.70
C ILE A 1208 -3.72 -0.56 -33.82
N ASN A 1209 -4.18 -1.53 -33.03
CA ASN A 1209 -5.33 -1.32 -32.15
C ASN A 1209 -4.91 -0.50 -30.93
N LEU A 1210 -5.44 0.72 -30.80
CA LEU A 1210 -5.09 1.62 -29.70
C LEU A 1210 -6.00 1.39 -28.48
N THR A 1211 -7.31 1.23 -28.71
CA THR A 1211 -8.29 0.88 -27.67
C THR A 1211 -9.54 0.24 -28.27
N ASN A 1212 -10.25 -0.56 -27.47
CA ASN A 1212 -11.54 -1.19 -27.81
C ASN A 1212 -12.64 -0.65 -26.88
N ALA A 1213 -13.83 -0.40 -27.42
CA ALA A 1213 -15.04 -0.02 -26.70
C ALA A 1213 -14.81 1.14 -25.70
N VAL A 1214 -14.45 2.31 -26.22
CA VAL A 1214 -14.05 3.47 -25.42
C VAL A 1214 -15.10 4.58 -25.45
N SER A 1215 -15.33 5.19 -24.28
CA SER A 1215 -16.11 6.43 -24.15
C SER A 1215 -15.15 7.54 -23.73
N ILE A 1216 -15.13 8.65 -24.47
CA ILE A 1216 -14.33 9.83 -24.16
C ILE A 1216 -15.29 10.92 -23.71
N ASP A 1217 -15.30 11.23 -22.41
CA ASP A 1217 -16.16 12.27 -21.83
C ASP A 1217 -15.68 13.69 -22.23
N PRO A 1218 -16.53 14.72 -22.15
CA PRO A 1218 -16.12 16.10 -22.34
C PRO A 1218 -14.89 16.45 -21.50
N LYS A 1219 -13.83 16.98 -22.15
CA LYS A 1219 -12.53 17.34 -21.56
C LYS A 1219 -11.62 16.16 -21.18
N ASP A 1220 -12.02 14.91 -21.40
CA ASP A 1220 -11.11 13.76 -21.33
C ASP A 1220 -10.24 13.67 -22.60
N PHE A 1221 -9.09 13.01 -22.46
CA PHE A 1221 -8.25 12.65 -23.59
C PHE A 1221 -7.72 11.21 -23.48
N ILE A 1222 -7.42 10.63 -24.64
CA ILE A 1222 -6.61 9.40 -24.79
C ILE A 1222 -5.27 9.80 -25.39
N LEU A 1223 -4.17 9.34 -24.81
CA LEU A 1223 -2.83 9.44 -25.38
C LEU A 1223 -2.36 8.05 -25.81
N ALA A 1224 -1.98 7.87 -27.07
CA ALA A 1224 -1.32 6.67 -27.58
C ALA A 1224 0.09 6.99 -28.10
N GLU A 1225 1.07 6.16 -27.77
CA GLU A 1225 2.47 6.28 -28.22
C GLU A 1225 2.97 4.98 -28.84
N PHE A 1226 3.63 5.11 -29.99
CA PHE A 1226 4.34 4.01 -30.64
C PHE A 1226 5.56 4.53 -31.41
N ASP A 1227 6.53 3.64 -31.61
CA ASP A 1227 7.73 3.90 -32.39
C ASP A 1227 7.72 3.09 -33.69
N LEU A 1228 8.32 3.67 -34.73
CA LEU A 1228 8.59 3.03 -36.01
C LEU A 1228 10.11 3.00 -36.27
N TRP A 1229 10.62 1.82 -36.59
CA TRP A 1229 12.04 1.53 -36.82
C TRP A 1229 12.23 1.09 -38.26
N PRO A 1230 12.57 2.00 -39.20
CA PRO A 1230 12.88 1.63 -40.58
C PRO A 1230 14.22 0.91 -40.66
N HIS A 1231 14.30 -0.16 -41.44
CA HIS A 1231 15.54 -0.90 -41.68
C HIS A 1231 15.64 -1.42 -43.12
N SER A 1232 16.87 -1.62 -43.58
CA SER A 1232 17.15 -2.16 -44.92
C SER A 1232 17.10 -3.70 -44.98
N SER A 1233 17.21 -4.38 -43.83
CA SER A 1233 17.12 -5.84 -43.72
C SER A 1233 16.56 -6.30 -42.35
N PRO A 1234 15.99 -7.51 -42.22
CA PRO A 1234 15.33 -8.00 -41.00
C PRO A 1234 16.26 -8.14 -39.77
N ALA A 1235 17.57 -8.21 -39.98
CA ALA A 1235 18.55 -8.40 -38.92
C ALA A 1235 18.91 -7.10 -38.17
N ALA A 1236 18.45 -5.94 -38.65
CA ALA A 1236 18.83 -4.63 -38.13
C ALA A 1236 17.85 -4.06 -37.07
N VAL A 1237 16.89 -4.85 -36.60
CA VAL A 1237 15.89 -4.44 -35.61
C VAL A 1237 16.51 -4.50 -34.19
N PRO A 1238 16.53 -3.40 -33.41
CA PRO A 1238 17.02 -3.43 -32.03
C PRO A 1238 16.15 -4.33 -31.15
N ALA A 1239 16.76 -5.23 -30.38
CA ALA A 1239 16.03 -6.15 -29.48
C ALA A 1239 15.34 -5.44 -28.29
N THR A 1240 15.61 -4.14 -28.06
CA THR A 1240 15.01 -3.33 -26.99
C THR A 1240 15.10 -1.84 -27.36
N PRO A 1241 14.15 -0.98 -26.98
CA PRO A 1241 14.22 0.44 -27.33
C PRO A 1241 15.32 1.14 -26.54
N ILE A 1242 16.23 1.82 -27.25
CA ILE A 1242 17.30 2.62 -26.65
C ILE A 1242 16.68 3.87 -26.02
N PHE A 1243 16.64 3.93 -24.69
CA PHE A 1243 16.35 5.17 -23.95
C PHE A 1243 17.66 5.90 -23.67
N THR A 1244 17.86 7.06 -24.28
CA THR A 1244 18.92 7.99 -23.88
C THR A 1244 18.44 8.87 -22.73
N SER A 1245 18.72 8.45 -21.50
CA SER A 1245 18.92 9.38 -20.39
C SER A 1245 20.34 9.21 -19.87
N GLY A 1246 21.22 10.14 -20.26
CA GLY A 1246 22.54 10.31 -19.63
C GLY A 1246 23.71 9.58 -20.29
N CYS A 1247 24.04 9.92 -21.54
CA CYS A 1247 25.47 9.92 -21.91
C CYS A 1247 26.12 11.11 -21.21
N ARG A 1248 26.84 10.87 -20.11
CA ARG A 1248 27.77 11.86 -19.55
C ARG A 1248 29.15 11.56 -20.10
N ILE A 1249 29.64 12.44 -20.96
CA ILE A 1249 31.06 12.53 -21.30
C ILE A 1249 31.71 13.33 -20.17
N LEU A 1250 32.78 12.77 -19.61
CA LEU A 1250 33.60 13.42 -18.60
C LEU A 1250 34.52 14.42 -19.29
N GLU A 1251 34.70 15.58 -18.66
CA GLU A 1251 35.75 16.57 -18.97
C GLU A 1251 37.15 15.93 -19.00
#